data_AF-A0A2E2U5U6-F1
#
_entry.id   AF-A0A2E2U5U6-F1
#
_cell.length_a   1.000
_cell.length_b   1.000
_cell.length_c   1.000
_cell.angle_alpha   90.00
_cell.angle_beta   90.00
_cell.angle_gamma   90.00
#
_symmetry.space_group_name_H-M   'P 1'
#
loop_
_entity.id
_entity.type
_entity.pdbx_description
1 polymer ?
#
loop_
_entity_poly.entity_id
_entity_poly.type
_entity_poly.pdbx_seq_one_letter_code
_entity_poly.pdbx_strand_id
1 'polypeptide(L)'
;MKWMCCIFILISSCSSEKNRVVLIKQWHLTPQTKTLNIEKAMQIPQFENQKDIYLKLVKLKQENKLDLVIAEGCEGELSENFDEIYNGWNLKSLKANLKSSQYENILAPIPMKLKARFSKLKVLCGDNLNLVKKHLKSASDMRGFFGFYQKLTELKQVGDEERFSLYQRKLKEVYPDLGPDHDPIKFSKSGVINSLGEFERLLKERNKNFEKIILENIERDPVVIIGGLHVEDLKQRLENKSIEVEVIVPAGYRDDELSLLQKFKDFFKEETSKWTGFMLPENFRLSKFDFSHQIVPQVMMTKSEREQLQSLAIKAELDESILYSDFDQDGIRDFTLSEGANKIILAPEDADWDNDGVLNLEDSTLGKIKIAEFRGSVPLANNYISQVSPGELVKQLKANLKFVQEDGYYHEVLVLEVLKQLIQKLSLPLKNIIFLRAASLNISKGDNNFFNYVKGVKTLNYDPKKLLSFVNSQRQRNFKGAQYKNFINSYLVPLLIHSLSHEVAHSLPYDYSALAEQMDWKTESGSIKSLYLKAAREEELRRTTFIESASFRGKTYKQWRELATKSNDPLFIEKEKLLSLYSTLNPSEWFAELYSLCVFQKVYPKSTKTSESKRWIQLLGINPAAATPEICLSF
;
A
#
# COMPACT_ATOMS: atom_id res chain seq x y z
N MET A 1 20.45 -31.92 80.26
CA MET A 1 20.27 -32.34 78.86
C MET A 1 18.98 -31.73 78.33
N LYS A 2 19.13 -30.78 77.39
CA LYS A 2 18.14 -30.19 76.44
C LYS A 2 16.79 -29.68 76.97
N TRP A 3 16.78 -28.37 77.24
CA TRP A 3 15.61 -27.50 77.04
C TRP A 3 15.35 -27.36 75.54
N MET A 4 14.10 -27.54 75.10
CA MET A 4 13.67 -27.34 73.72
C MET A 4 12.74 -26.12 73.67
N CYS A 5 13.31 -24.97 73.31
CA CYS A 5 12.57 -23.75 72.97
C CYS A 5 11.83 -23.98 71.65
N CYS A 6 10.50 -23.97 71.68
CA CYS A 6 9.68 -23.76 70.49
C CYS A 6 9.63 -22.25 70.20
N ILE A 7 10.46 -21.81 69.25
CA ILE A 7 10.37 -20.49 68.64
C ILE A 7 9.23 -20.56 67.59
N PHE A 8 8.11 -19.94 67.90
CA PHE A 8 7.06 -19.61 66.92
C PHE A 8 7.56 -18.44 66.06
N ILE A 9 8.04 -18.74 64.86
CA ILE A 9 8.30 -17.73 63.83
C ILE A 9 6.95 -17.36 63.21
N LEU A 10 6.39 -16.24 63.65
CA LEU A 10 5.32 -15.51 62.95
C LEU A 10 5.91 -14.97 61.65
N ILE A 11 5.79 -15.73 60.56
CA ILE A 11 5.98 -15.21 59.21
C ILE A 11 4.71 -14.44 58.86
N SER A 12 4.65 -13.17 59.28
CA SER A 12 3.73 -12.21 58.69
C SER A 12 4.12 -12.08 57.21
N SER A 13 3.38 -12.77 56.34
CA SER A 13 3.37 -12.41 54.93
C SER A 13 2.72 -11.03 54.83
N CYS A 14 3.54 -9.98 54.91
CA CYS A 14 3.20 -8.74 54.24
C CYS A 14 3.05 -9.11 52.76
N SER A 15 1.82 -9.41 52.32
CA SER A 15 1.49 -9.24 50.92
C SER A 15 1.72 -7.76 50.67
N SER A 16 2.85 -7.41 50.05
CA SER A 16 3.01 -6.08 49.50
C SER A 16 1.81 -5.88 48.58
N GLU A 17 0.85 -5.04 48.98
CA GLU A 17 -0.17 -4.54 48.06
C GLU A 17 0.60 -4.04 46.85
N LYS A 18 0.42 -4.71 45.71
CA LYS A 18 1.07 -4.26 44.49
C LYS A 18 0.36 -2.97 44.12
N ASN A 19 1.11 -1.87 44.17
CA ASN A 19 0.59 -0.58 43.74
C ASN A 19 0.01 -0.71 42.33
N ARG A 20 -1.23 -0.25 42.15
CA ARG A 20 -2.01 -0.43 40.92
C ARG A 20 -2.27 0.92 40.26
N VAL A 21 -2.22 0.94 38.93
CA VAL A 21 -2.60 2.10 38.12
C VAL A 21 -3.75 1.72 37.22
N VAL A 22 -4.80 2.54 37.18
CA VAL A 22 -5.92 2.35 36.27
C VAL A 22 -5.85 3.38 35.16
N LEU A 23 -5.67 2.95 33.91
CA LEU A 23 -5.71 3.80 32.72
C LEU A 23 -7.10 3.74 32.09
N ILE A 24 -7.81 4.86 32.04
CA ILE A 24 -9.13 4.96 31.42
C ILE A 24 -9.02 5.69 30.08
N LYS A 25 -9.34 5.00 28.99
CA LYS A 25 -9.35 5.58 27.63
C LYS A 25 -10.40 6.68 27.50
N GLN A 26 -9.96 7.88 27.15
CA GLN A 26 -10.83 9.03 26.88
C GLN A 26 -10.88 9.35 25.38
N TRP A 27 -12.08 9.63 24.87
CA TRP A 27 -12.27 10.18 23.54
C TRP A 27 -12.50 11.69 23.62
N HIS A 28 -11.49 12.47 23.23
CA HIS A 28 -11.46 13.92 23.44
C HIS A 28 -12.51 14.69 22.65
N LEU A 29 -12.94 15.80 23.23
CA LEU A 29 -13.62 16.87 22.51
C LEU A 29 -12.60 17.81 21.92
N THR A 30 -12.89 18.35 20.73
CA THR A 30 -12.09 19.46 20.22
C THR A 30 -12.28 20.68 21.11
N PRO A 31 -11.21 21.46 21.41
CA PRO A 31 -11.29 22.61 22.32
C PRO A 31 -12.34 23.65 21.93
N GLN A 32 -12.66 23.75 20.63
CA GLN A 32 -13.60 24.73 20.07
C GLN A 32 -15.08 24.32 20.22
N THR A 33 -15.37 23.05 20.55
CA THR A 33 -16.74 22.57 20.66
C THR A 33 -17.40 23.09 21.94
N LYS A 34 -18.39 23.98 21.81
CA LYS A 34 -19.20 24.45 22.96
C LYS A 34 -20.33 23.47 23.25
N THR A 35 -20.44 23.03 24.49
CA THR A 35 -21.39 21.98 24.93
C THR A 35 -22.40 22.50 25.96
N LEU A 36 -22.62 23.81 26.02
CA LEU A 36 -23.57 24.46 26.93
C LEU A 36 -25.03 24.04 26.69
N ASN A 37 -25.38 23.70 25.45
CA ASN A 37 -26.67 23.09 25.14
C ASN A 37 -26.57 21.57 25.35
N ILE A 38 -27.10 21.08 26.47
CA ILE A 38 -27.00 19.69 26.90
C ILE A 38 -27.66 18.74 25.88
N GLU A 39 -28.87 19.06 25.40
CA GLU A 39 -29.58 18.20 24.44
C GLU A 39 -28.79 18.01 23.14
N LYS A 40 -28.19 19.07 22.61
CA LYS A 40 -27.31 18.99 21.44
C LYS A 40 -26.02 18.24 21.76
N ALA A 41 -25.45 18.45 22.94
CA ALA A 41 -24.23 17.75 23.38
C ALA A 41 -24.45 16.25 23.58
N MET A 42 -25.68 15.80 23.85
CA MET A 42 -26.01 14.36 23.92
C MET A 42 -25.97 13.66 22.56
N GLN A 43 -26.02 14.41 21.46
CA GLN A 43 -26.03 13.86 20.11
C GLN A 43 -24.63 13.70 19.50
N ILE A 44 -23.58 14.23 20.15
CA ILE A 44 -22.23 14.11 19.62
C ILE A 44 -21.58 12.76 19.99
N PRO A 45 -20.70 12.20 19.13
CA PRO A 45 -20.19 10.84 19.30
C PRO A 45 -19.48 10.56 20.62
N GLN A 46 -18.82 11.56 21.21
CA GLN A 46 -18.07 11.44 22.46
C GLN A 46 -18.96 11.31 23.70
N PHE A 47 -20.27 11.57 23.59
CA PHE A 47 -21.16 11.68 24.75
C PHE A 47 -21.17 10.41 25.60
N GLU A 48 -21.36 9.24 24.98
CA GLU A 48 -21.44 7.97 25.69
C GLU A 48 -20.14 7.65 26.44
N ASN A 49 -18.98 7.88 25.80
CA ASN A 49 -17.66 7.70 26.40
C ASN A 49 -17.45 8.60 27.62
N GLN A 50 -17.68 9.90 27.47
CA GLN A 50 -17.48 10.85 28.56
C GLN A 50 -18.45 10.58 29.73
N LYS A 51 -19.71 10.21 29.43
CA LYS A 51 -20.70 9.87 30.46
C LYS A 51 -20.31 8.59 31.22
N ASP A 52 -19.88 7.54 30.52
CA ASP A 52 -19.48 6.27 31.15
C ASP A 52 -18.27 6.45 32.07
N ILE A 53 -17.24 7.21 31.63
CA ILE A 53 -16.07 7.54 32.48
C ILE A 53 -16.54 8.26 33.76
N TYR A 54 -17.39 9.27 33.62
CA TYR A 54 -17.90 10.02 34.76
C TYR A 54 -18.65 9.14 35.76
N LEU A 55 -19.58 8.32 35.30
CA LEU A 55 -20.40 7.46 36.16
C LEU A 55 -19.55 6.41 36.88
N LYS A 56 -18.57 5.81 36.19
CA LYS A 56 -17.63 4.85 36.80
C LYS A 56 -16.80 5.50 37.90
N LEU A 57 -16.28 6.70 37.68
CA LEU A 57 -15.46 7.40 38.67
C LEU A 57 -16.28 7.92 39.86
N VAL A 58 -17.54 8.34 39.63
CA VAL A 58 -18.47 8.65 40.73
C VAL A 58 -18.71 7.42 41.60
N LYS A 59 -18.94 6.26 41.00
CA LYS A 59 -19.13 5.00 41.74
C LYS A 59 -17.89 4.64 42.54
N LEU A 60 -16.69 4.68 41.95
CA LEU A 60 -15.43 4.42 42.67
C LEU A 60 -15.23 5.40 43.82
N LYS A 61 -15.59 6.68 43.64
CA LYS A 61 -15.49 7.66 44.74
C LYS A 61 -16.47 7.36 45.88
N GLN A 62 -17.70 6.97 45.57
CA GLN A 62 -18.71 6.60 46.57
C GLN A 62 -18.32 5.35 47.35
N GLU A 63 -17.58 4.43 46.73
CA GLU A 63 -17.02 3.23 47.37
C GLU A 63 -15.72 3.50 48.14
N ASN A 64 -15.26 4.75 48.22
CA ASN A 64 -13.96 5.16 48.79
C ASN A 64 -12.74 4.46 48.13
N LYS A 65 -12.83 4.14 46.83
CA LYS A 65 -11.77 3.52 46.03
C LYS A 65 -11.09 4.50 45.06
N LEU A 66 -11.33 5.80 45.21
CA LEU A 66 -10.78 6.83 44.33
C LEU A 66 -10.37 8.05 45.15
N ASP A 67 -9.07 8.28 45.30
CA ASP A 67 -8.55 9.46 46.00
C ASP A 67 -7.72 10.39 45.11
N LEU A 68 -7.23 9.90 43.98
CA LEU A 68 -6.46 10.66 43.02
C LEU A 68 -6.89 10.35 41.58
N VAL A 69 -7.14 11.43 40.83
CA VAL A 69 -7.24 11.39 39.37
C VAL A 69 -6.05 12.12 38.75
N ILE A 70 -5.41 11.51 37.75
CA ILE A 70 -4.41 12.16 36.89
C ILE A 70 -5.03 12.35 35.51
N ALA A 71 -4.97 13.55 34.94
CA ALA A 71 -5.72 13.91 33.74
C ALA A 71 -4.85 14.43 32.60
N GLU A 72 -5.24 14.11 31.36
CA GLU A 72 -4.73 14.74 30.14
C GLU A 72 -5.30 16.15 29.92
N GLY A 73 -4.55 16.99 29.20
CA GLY A 73 -5.04 18.22 28.60
C GLY A 73 -4.98 19.45 29.51
N CYS A 74 -4.32 19.37 30.66
CA CYS A 74 -4.10 20.49 31.58
C CYS A 74 -2.67 20.44 32.18
N GLU A 75 -2.31 21.40 33.03
CA GLU A 75 -1.02 21.46 33.72
C GLU A 75 -1.21 21.86 35.20
N GLY A 76 -0.47 21.24 36.11
CA GLY A 76 -0.54 21.49 37.55
C GLY A 76 -1.67 20.73 38.29
N GLU A 77 -2.14 21.28 39.42
CA GLU A 77 -3.26 20.74 40.19
C GLU A 77 -4.54 21.54 39.93
N LEU A 78 -5.66 20.83 39.75
CA LEU A 78 -6.96 21.47 39.57
C LEU A 78 -7.50 21.94 40.93
N SER A 79 -7.15 23.18 41.28
CA SER A 79 -7.54 23.82 42.55
C SER A 79 -9.02 24.24 42.57
N GLU A 80 -9.54 24.62 43.74
CA GLU A 80 -10.91 25.11 43.86
C GLU A 80 -11.18 26.43 43.11
N ASN A 81 -10.12 27.17 42.81
CA ASN A 81 -10.14 28.46 42.13
C ASN A 81 -9.83 28.34 40.62
N PHE A 82 -9.80 27.13 40.07
CA PHE A 82 -9.54 26.90 38.65
C PHE A 82 -10.61 27.57 37.78
N ASP A 83 -10.21 28.56 36.98
CA ASP A 83 -11.08 29.48 36.25
C ASP A 83 -11.09 29.28 34.72
N GLU A 84 -10.20 28.43 34.21
CA GLU A 84 -10.14 28.10 32.79
C GLU A 84 -11.46 27.52 32.26
N ILE A 85 -11.79 27.90 31.03
CA ILE A 85 -13.02 27.50 30.35
C ILE A 85 -12.69 26.44 29.30
N TYR A 86 -13.30 25.27 29.47
CA TYR A 86 -13.21 24.15 28.53
C TYR A 86 -14.59 23.79 28.01
N ASN A 87 -14.74 23.76 26.68
CA ASN A 87 -16.03 23.45 26.01
C ASN A 87 -17.21 24.34 26.47
N GLY A 88 -16.91 25.54 26.99
CA GLY A 88 -17.90 26.47 27.56
C GLY A 88 -18.13 26.33 29.07
N TRP A 89 -17.49 25.37 29.73
CA TRP A 89 -17.63 25.11 31.17
C TRP A 89 -16.38 25.50 31.95
N ASN A 90 -16.56 26.11 33.11
CA ASN A 90 -15.54 26.27 34.15
C ASN A 90 -16.01 25.67 35.48
N LEU A 91 -15.12 25.57 36.48
CA LEU A 91 -15.44 24.92 37.74
C LEU A 91 -16.61 25.60 38.49
N LYS A 92 -16.69 26.94 38.42
CA LYS A 92 -17.79 27.72 39.01
C LYS A 92 -19.14 27.38 38.39
N SER A 93 -19.22 27.35 37.06
CA SER A 93 -20.44 27.01 36.32
C SER A 93 -20.87 25.55 36.58
N LEU A 94 -19.93 24.63 36.72
CA LEU A 94 -20.21 23.23 37.06
C LEU A 94 -20.76 23.11 38.48
N LYS A 95 -20.15 23.79 39.47
CA LYS A 95 -20.64 23.81 40.86
C LYS A 95 -22.08 24.36 40.96
N ALA A 96 -22.39 25.40 40.19
CA ALA A 96 -23.74 25.98 40.15
C ALA A 96 -24.81 25.01 39.61
N ASN A 97 -24.42 24.01 38.81
CA ASN A 97 -25.32 23.05 38.18
C ASN A 97 -25.41 21.70 38.90
N LEU A 98 -24.78 21.51 40.07
CA LEU A 98 -24.74 20.22 40.77
C LEU A 98 -26.12 19.63 41.12
N LYS A 99 -27.13 20.47 41.34
CA LYS A 99 -28.49 20.06 41.66
C LYS A 99 -29.35 19.76 40.42
N SER A 100 -28.83 19.99 39.22
CA SER A 100 -29.55 19.70 37.97
C SER A 100 -29.69 18.20 37.79
N SER A 101 -30.90 17.74 37.44
CA SER A 101 -31.15 16.35 37.03
C SER A 101 -30.38 15.96 35.76
N GLN A 102 -29.88 16.94 35.00
CA GLN A 102 -29.09 16.73 33.80
C GLN A 102 -27.57 16.81 34.03
N TYR A 103 -27.08 16.96 35.27
CA TYR A 103 -25.66 17.17 35.55
C TYR A 103 -24.75 16.08 34.95
N GLU A 104 -25.20 14.83 35.01
CA GLU A 104 -24.45 13.69 34.48
C GLU A 104 -24.29 13.77 32.96
N ASN A 105 -25.26 14.38 32.28
CA ASN A 105 -25.26 14.59 30.83
C ASN A 105 -24.48 15.83 30.40
N ILE A 106 -23.97 16.66 31.33
CA ILE A 106 -23.12 17.79 30.97
C ILE A 106 -21.81 17.27 30.38
N LEU A 107 -21.48 17.74 29.18
CA LEU A 107 -20.27 17.31 28.49
C LEU A 107 -19.14 18.33 28.70
N ALA A 108 -18.42 18.19 29.80
CA ALA A 108 -17.26 18.99 30.18
C ALA A 108 -16.09 18.05 30.53
N PRO A 109 -14.84 18.53 30.64
CA PRO A 109 -13.73 17.69 31.07
C PRO A 109 -14.06 16.93 32.36
N ILE A 110 -13.98 15.60 32.32
CA ILE A 110 -14.33 14.72 33.44
C ILE A 110 -13.63 15.10 34.75
N PRO A 111 -12.32 15.43 34.76
CA PRO A 111 -11.64 15.84 35.98
C PRO A 111 -12.27 17.08 36.62
N MET A 112 -12.73 18.06 35.83
CA MET A 112 -13.43 19.25 36.31
C MET A 112 -14.82 18.90 36.87
N LYS A 113 -15.58 18.02 36.20
CA LYS A 113 -16.88 17.54 36.71
C LYS A 113 -16.72 16.83 38.06
N LEU A 114 -15.71 15.97 38.19
CA LEU A 114 -15.42 15.27 39.43
C LEU A 114 -14.98 16.22 40.54
N LYS A 115 -14.08 17.17 40.26
CA LYS A 115 -13.65 18.19 41.23
C LYS A 115 -14.80 19.08 41.68
N ALA A 116 -15.73 19.43 40.78
CA ALA A 116 -16.92 20.21 41.13
C ALA A 116 -17.85 19.43 42.09
N ARG A 117 -18.05 18.13 41.86
CA ARG A 117 -18.92 17.28 42.71
C ARG A 117 -18.26 16.85 44.01
N PHE A 118 -16.95 16.60 43.99
CA PHE A 118 -16.15 16.12 45.11
C PHE A 118 -14.97 17.07 45.33
N SER A 119 -15.18 18.17 46.05
CA SER A 119 -14.14 19.21 46.24
C SER A 119 -12.83 18.67 46.84
N LYS A 120 -12.92 17.67 47.71
CA LYS A 120 -11.79 16.99 48.36
C LYS A 120 -11.03 16.01 47.46
N LEU A 121 -11.55 15.64 46.29
CA LEU A 121 -10.83 14.76 45.36
C LEU A 121 -9.59 15.47 44.84
N LYS A 122 -8.43 14.81 44.90
CA LYS A 122 -7.19 15.35 44.31
C LYS A 122 -7.22 15.08 42.81
N VAL A 123 -6.98 16.12 42.01
CA VAL A 123 -6.95 16.04 40.55
C VAL A 123 -5.66 16.70 40.08
N LEU A 124 -4.74 15.88 39.58
CA LEU A 124 -3.48 16.32 39.00
C LEU A 124 -3.55 16.27 37.48
N CYS A 125 -2.84 17.16 36.82
CA CYS A 125 -2.68 17.13 35.38
C CYS A 125 -1.36 16.45 35.03
N GLY A 126 -1.43 15.40 34.20
CA GLY A 126 -0.27 14.61 33.76
C GLY A 126 0.55 15.25 32.64
N ASP A 127 0.08 16.38 32.11
CA ASP A 127 0.55 17.00 30.88
C ASP A 127 1.38 18.28 31.09
N ASN A 128 1.91 18.79 29.98
CA ASN A 128 2.52 20.10 29.88
C ASN A 128 1.91 20.87 28.70
N LEU A 129 1.39 22.08 28.93
CA LEU A 129 0.64 22.83 27.92
C LEU A 129 1.51 23.20 26.70
N ASN A 130 2.82 23.41 26.88
CA ASN A 130 3.74 23.65 25.77
C ASN A 130 3.91 22.39 24.90
N LEU A 131 4.06 21.21 25.52
CA LEU A 131 4.11 19.94 24.78
C LEU A 131 2.79 19.64 24.07
N VAL A 132 1.65 19.88 24.72
CA VAL A 132 0.32 19.74 24.10
C VAL A 132 0.20 20.63 22.86
N LYS A 133 0.59 21.91 22.96
CA LYS A 133 0.58 22.85 21.82
C LYS A 133 1.48 22.37 20.68
N LYS A 134 2.69 21.91 20.97
CA LYS A 134 3.60 21.35 19.94
C LYS A 134 3.03 20.10 19.31
N HIS A 135 2.45 19.20 20.11
CA HIS A 135 1.86 17.96 19.63
C HIS A 135 0.67 18.24 18.69
N LEU A 136 -0.23 19.15 19.07
CA LEU A 136 -1.33 19.60 18.21
C LEU A 136 -0.83 20.28 16.92
N LYS A 137 0.23 21.09 17.01
CA LYS A 137 0.86 21.70 15.83
C LYS A 137 1.39 20.63 14.88
N SER A 138 2.14 19.63 15.38
CA SER A 138 2.66 18.54 14.55
C SER A 138 1.54 17.73 13.86
N ALA A 139 0.42 17.49 14.55
CA ALA A 139 -0.75 16.85 13.96
C ALA A 139 -1.38 17.71 12.85
N SER A 140 -1.43 19.03 13.05
CA SER A 140 -1.93 19.98 12.05
C SER A 140 -1.01 20.05 10.83
N ASP A 141 0.31 20.14 11.05
CA ASP A 141 1.32 20.17 9.99
C ASP A 141 1.27 18.87 9.17
N MET A 142 1.19 17.72 9.83
CA MET A 142 1.03 16.42 9.18
C MET A 142 -0.17 16.41 8.22
N ARG A 143 -1.35 16.89 8.66
CA ARG A 143 -2.55 16.99 7.82
C ARG A 143 -2.39 18.00 6.68
N GLY A 144 -1.78 19.14 6.96
CA GLY A 144 -1.53 20.20 5.99
C GLY A 144 -0.64 19.72 4.85
N PHE A 145 0.55 19.19 5.18
CA PHE A 145 1.47 18.61 4.21
C PHE A 145 0.84 17.44 3.44
N PHE A 146 0.03 16.60 4.10
CA PHE A 146 -0.63 15.48 3.45
C PHE A 146 -1.64 15.94 2.40
N GLY A 147 -2.44 16.97 2.71
CA GLY A 147 -3.37 17.57 1.76
C GLY A 147 -2.67 18.11 0.51
N PHE A 148 -1.52 18.79 0.70
CA PHE A 148 -0.70 19.23 -0.44
C PHE A 148 -0.13 18.06 -1.22
N TYR A 149 0.45 17.07 -0.54
CA TYR A 149 1.01 15.87 -1.16
C TYR A 149 -0.01 15.14 -2.04
N GLN A 150 -1.19 14.85 -1.49
CA GLN A 150 -2.26 14.16 -2.22
C GLN A 150 -2.67 14.96 -3.46
N LYS A 151 -2.92 16.26 -3.31
CA LYS A 151 -3.43 17.06 -4.42
C LYS A 151 -2.38 17.28 -5.51
N LEU A 152 -1.14 17.56 -5.14
CA LEU A 152 -0.05 17.73 -6.10
C LEU A 152 0.21 16.42 -6.87
N THR A 153 0.17 15.29 -6.20
CA THR A 153 0.33 13.96 -6.82
C THR A 153 -0.82 13.67 -7.79
N GLU A 154 -2.07 13.89 -7.37
CA GLU A 154 -3.26 13.74 -8.22
C GLU A 154 -3.16 14.60 -9.48
N LEU A 155 -2.84 15.89 -9.32
CA LEU A 155 -2.76 16.85 -10.44
C LEU A 155 -1.64 16.49 -11.42
N LYS A 156 -0.48 16.02 -10.92
CA LYS A 156 0.62 15.53 -11.74
C LYS A 156 0.23 14.27 -12.52
N GLN A 157 -0.50 13.35 -11.89
CA GLN A 157 -0.97 12.12 -12.54
C GLN A 157 -1.97 12.38 -13.66
N VAL A 158 -2.87 13.37 -13.51
CA VAL A 158 -3.86 13.70 -14.55
C VAL A 158 -3.34 14.68 -15.61
N GLY A 159 -2.15 15.26 -15.41
CA GLY A 159 -1.51 16.21 -16.31
C GLY A 159 -2.10 17.64 -16.27
N ASP A 160 -2.65 18.07 -15.13
CA ASP A 160 -3.25 19.41 -14.97
C ASP A 160 -2.22 20.42 -14.44
N GLU A 161 -1.39 20.95 -15.35
CA GLU A 161 -0.25 21.82 -15.02
C GLU A 161 -0.65 23.18 -14.42
N GLU A 162 -1.79 23.74 -14.82
CA GLU A 162 -2.29 25.03 -14.33
C GLU A 162 -2.62 24.93 -12.84
N ARG A 163 -3.43 23.93 -12.47
CA ARG A 163 -3.79 23.72 -11.06
C ARG A 163 -2.62 23.23 -10.24
N PHE A 164 -1.72 22.45 -10.82
CA PHE A 164 -0.49 22.03 -10.16
C PHE A 164 0.33 23.25 -9.73
N SER A 165 0.53 24.21 -10.65
CA SER A 165 1.27 25.46 -10.40
C SER A 165 0.57 26.36 -9.37
N LEU A 166 -0.77 26.38 -9.35
CA LEU A 166 -1.54 27.08 -8.32
C LEU A 166 -1.31 26.47 -6.92
N TYR A 167 -1.37 25.14 -6.81
CA TYR A 167 -1.13 24.44 -5.54
C TYR A 167 0.33 24.59 -5.06
N GLN A 168 1.29 24.59 -5.98
CA GLN A 168 2.70 24.87 -5.65
C GLN A 168 2.87 26.27 -5.05
N ARG A 169 2.23 27.30 -5.63
CA ARG A 169 2.25 28.66 -5.06
C ARG A 169 1.62 28.70 -3.66
N LYS A 170 0.47 28.05 -3.47
CA LYS A 170 -0.19 27.96 -2.16
C LYS A 170 0.66 27.25 -1.12
N LEU A 171 1.38 26.20 -1.52
CA LEU A 171 2.33 25.51 -0.65
C LEU A 171 3.44 26.47 -0.20
N LYS A 172 3.99 27.27 -1.12
CA LYS A 172 5.01 28.28 -0.80
C LYS A 172 4.50 29.42 0.08
N GLU A 173 3.24 29.83 -0.09
CA GLU A 173 2.61 30.84 0.79
C GLU A 173 2.52 30.34 2.25
N VAL A 174 2.18 29.08 2.45
CA VAL A 174 2.06 28.47 3.78
C VAL A 174 3.42 28.09 4.36
N TYR A 175 4.36 27.68 3.51
CA TYR A 175 5.72 27.26 3.87
C TYR A 175 6.76 28.05 3.07
N PRO A 176 7.11 29.27 3.51
CA PRO A 176 8.01 30.18 2.79
C PRO A 176 9.42 29.64 2.56
N ASP A 177 9.86 28.72 3.42
CA ASP A 177 11.18 28.06 3.34
C ASP A 177 11.31 27.14 2.12
N LEU A 178 10.23 26.91 1.37
CA LEU A 178 10.27 26.22 0.09
C LEU A 178 11.04 27.05 -0.95
N GLY A 179 12.31 26.69 -1.15
CA GLY A 179 13.16 27.27 -2.19
C GLY A 179 12.61 27.01 -3.62
N PRO A 180 12.99 27.84 -4.61
CA PRO A 180 12.47 27.74 -5.97
C PRO A 180 12.80 26.41 -6.68
N ASP A 181 13.88 25.73 -6.29
CA ASP A 181 14.35 24.48 -6.93
C ASP A 181 13.83 23.20 -6.25
N HIS A 182 12.94 23.32 -5.25
CA HIS A 182 12.41 22.15 -4.55
C HIS A 182 11.21 21.56 -5.29
N ASP A 183 11.22 20.24 -5.52
CA ASP A 183 10.05 19.50 -5.98
C ASP A 183 8.94 19.59 -4.92
N PRO A 184 7.78 20.19 -5.22
CA PRO A 184 6.73 20.43 -4.24
C PRO A 184 6.06 19.15 -3.74
N ILE A 185 6.04 18.07 -4.54
CA ILE A 185 5.55 16.76 -4.09
C ILE A 185 6.54 16.19 -3.07
N LYS A 186 7.84 16.21 -3.40
CA LYS A 186 8.89 15.69 -2.52
C LYS A 186 8.96 16.48 -1.21
N PHE A 187 8.87 17.81 -1.27
CA PHE A 187 8.82 18.67 -0.10
C PHE A 187 7.62 18.34 0.79
N SER A 188 6.42 18.28 0.21
CA SER A 188 5.20 17.97 0.96
C SER A 188 5.30 16.59 1.62
N LYS A 189 5.77 15.59 0.89
CA LYS A 189 6.00 14.24 1.42
C LYS A 189 6.97 14.23 2.60
N SER A 190 8.14 14.86 2.47
CA SER A 190 9.10 14.98 3.56
C SER A 190 8.51 15.72 4.77
N GLY A 191 7.70 16.76 4.52
CA GLY A 191 6.96 17.48 5.54
C GLY A 191 6.00 16.57 6.34
N VAL A 192 5.28 15.66 5.67
CA VAL A 192 4.44 14.67 6.36
C VAL A 192 5.27 13.74 7.22
N ILE A 193 6.34 13.15 6.68
CA ILE A 193 7.20 12.20 7.39
C ILE A 193 7.83 12.85 8.63
N ASN A 194 8.36 14.07 8.48
CA ASN A 194 8.98 14.81 9.58
C ASN A 194 7.94 15.16 10.66
N SER A 195 6.75 15.62 10.26
CA SER A 195 5.68 15.96 11.19
C SER A 195 5.14 14.74 11.93
N LEU A 196 5.05 13.59 11.25
CA LEU A 196 4.66 12.30 11.84
C LEU A 196 5.70 11.84 12.88
N GLY A 197 7.00 11.90 12.55
CA GLY A 197 8.07 11.58 13.49
C GLY A 197 8.08 12.50 14.71
N GLU A 198 7.88 13.80 14.50
CA GLU A 198 7.77 14.78 15.59
C GLU A 198 6.54 14.55 16.47
N PHE A 199 5.39 14.20 15.86
CA PHE A 199 4.17 13.82 16.57
C PHE A 199 4.42 12.64 17.51
N GLU A 200 5.03 11.55 17.01
CA GLU A 200 5.35 10.37 17.83
C GLU A 200 6.37 10.68 18.94
N ARG A 201 7.37 11.51 18.65
CA ARG A 201 8.38 11.95 19.64
C ARG A 201 7.70 12.72 20.77
N LEU A 202 6.84 13.68 20.45
CA LEU A 202 6.12 14.49 21.43
C LEU A 202 5.14 13.67 22.25
N LEU A 203 4.48 12.67 21.64
CA LEU A 203 3.61 11.73 22.35
C LEU A 203 4.37 10.98 23.45
N LYS A 204 5.57 10.46 23.12
CA LYS A 204 6.45 9.78 24.09
C LYS A 204 6.96 10.74 25.18
N GLU A 205 7.25 11.99 24.85
CA GLU A 205 7.65 12.98 25.85
C GLU A 205 6.53 13.33 26.82
N ARG A 206 5.29 13.46 26.34
CA ARG A 206 4.12 13.63 27.20
C ARG A 206 3.95 12.43 28.13
N ASN A 207 4.10 11.21 27.61
CA ASN A 207 4.02 9.99 28.43
C ASN A 207 5.07 9.91 29.54
N LYS A 208 6.28 10.47 29.34
CA LYS A 208 7.28 10.57 30.42
C LYS A 208 6.81 11.46 31.57
N ASN A 209 6.05 12.52 31.29
CA ASN A 209 5.49 13.38 32.34
C ASN A 209 4.40 12.65 33.12
N PHE A 210 3.51 11.94 32.43
CA PHE A 210 2.52 11.07 33.08
C PHE A 210 3.18 10.02 33.96
N GLU A 211 4.17 9.29 33.42
CA GLU A 211 4.95 8.29 34.16
C GLU A 211 5.53 8.89 35.44
N LYS A 212 6.18 10.06 35.36
CA LYS A 212 6.74 10.74 36.53
C LYS A 212 5.68 11.03 37.60
N ILE A 213 4.55 11.63 37.23
CA ILE A 213 3.50 12.03 38.17
C ILE A 213 2.80 10.81 38.78
N ILE A 214 2.62 9.74 38.00
CA ILE A 214 2.10 8.46 38.49
C ILE A 214 3.03 7.88 39.55
N LEU A 215 4.33 7.82 39.28
CA LEU A 215 5.32 7.27 40.22
C LEU A 215 5.40 8.10 41.52
N GLU A 216 5.30 9.42 41.43
CA GLU A 216 5.27 10.31 42.60
C GLU A 216 4.02 10.12 43.48
N ASN A 217 2.96 9.50 42.96
CA ASN A 217 1.69 9.31 43.67
C ASN A 217 1.20 7.85 43.65
N ILE A 218 2.11 6.89 43.46
CA ILE A 218 1.79 5.48 43.21
C ILE A 218 1.08 4.81 44.39
N GLU A 219 1.40 5.21 45.62
CA GLU A 219 0.78 4.75 46.88
C GLU A 219 -0.69 5.16 47.05
N ARG A 220 -1.26 5.90 46.09
CA ARG A 220 -2.67 6.33 46.08
C ARG A 220 -3.52 5.61 45.04
N ASP A 221 -2.98 4.56 44.44
CA ASP A 221 -3.58 3.82 43.32
C ASP A 221 -4.22 4.74 42.27
N PRO A 222 -3.42 5.58 41.60
CA PRO A 222 -3.95 6.66 40.78
C PRO A 222 -4.79 6.14 39.61
N VAL A 223 -5.93 6.81 39.39
CA VAL A 223 -6.73 6.62 38.18
C VAL A 223 -6.36 7.69 37.16
N VAL A 224 -5.88 7.28 36.00
CA VAL A 224 -5.41 8.14 34.92
C VAL A 224 -6.47 8.20 33.82
N ILE A 225 -6.96 9.40 33.50
CA ILE A 225 -7.87 9.63 32.37
C ILE A 225 -7.03 10.18 31.21
N ILE A 226 -6.90 9.41 30.14
CA ILE A 226 -5.97 9.70 29.05
C ILE A 226 -6.48 9.20 27.69
N GLY A 227 -6.09 9.90 26.63
CA GLY A 227 -6.37 9.54 25.24
C GLY A 227 -5.76 8.20 24.85
N GLY A 228 -6.45 7.49 23.96
CA GLY A 228 -6.04 6.13 23.58
C GLY A 228 -4.64 6.03 22.98
N LEU A 229 -4.18 7.07 22.28
CA LEU A 229 -2.83 7.13 21.71
C LEU A 229 -1.72 6.97 22.75
N HIS A 230 -1.96 7.36 24.01
CA HIS A 230 -0.98 7.31 25.07
C HIS A 230 -0.88 5.96 25.76
N VAL A 231 -1.97 5.18 25.75
CA VAL A 231 -2.17 4.04 26.67
C VAL A 231 -1.12 2.96 26.49
N GLU A 232 -0.78 2.59 25.27
CA GLU A 232 0.12 1.45 25.03
C GLU A 232 1.56 1.74 25.51
N ASP A 233 2.14 2.88 25.12
CA ASP A 233 3.49 3.26 25.57
C ASP A 233 3.53 3.52 27.08
N LEU A 234 2.48 4.12 27.66
CA LEU A 234 2.43 4.35 29.11
C LEU A 234 2.27 3.05 29.90
N LYS A 235 1.40 2.13 29.45
CA LYS A 235 1.26 0.80 30.05
C LYS A 235 2.60 0.06 30.04
N GLN A 236 3.26 0.01 28.89
CA GLN A 236 4.56 -0.66 28.75
C GLN A 236 5.62 -0.06 29.69
N ARG A 237 5.67 1.26 29.84
CA ARG A 237 6.60 1.93 30.79
C ARG A 237 6.37 1.51 32.24
N LEU A 238 5.11 1.47 32.66
CA LEU A 238 4.74 1.10 34.03
C LEU A 238 4.97 -0.40 34.30
N GLU A 239 4.60 -1.28 33.36
CA GLU A 239 4.85 -2.72 33.46
C GLU A 239 6.35 -3.04 33.52
N ASN A 240 7.19 -2.33 32.76
CA ASN A 240 8.65 -2.44 32.83
C ASN A 240 9.22 -2.04 34.21
N LYS A 241 8.44 -1.32 35.03
CA LYS A 241 8.75 -0.97 36.42
C LYS A 241 8.04 -1.89 37.43
N SER A 242 7.47 -3.01 36.97
CA SER A 242 6.73 -3.98 37.77
C SER A 242 5.48 -3.39 38.47
N ILE A 243 4.87 -2.37 37.87
CA ILE A 243 3.60 -1.78 38.34
C ILE A 243 2.44 -2.51 37.67
N GLU A 244 1.40 -2.84 38.44
CA GLU A 244 0.19 -3.44 37.89
C GLU A 244 -0.66 -2.38 37.19
N VAL A 245 -1.01 -2.63 35.91
CA VAL A 245 -1.79 -1.69 35.11
C VAL A 245 -3.09 -2.33 34.64
N GLU A 246 -4.22 -1.74 35.02
CA GLU A 246 -5.52 -2.05 34.44
C GLU A 246 -5.86 -1.03 33.36
N VAL A 247 -6.31 -1.49 32.19
CA VAL A 247 -6.80 -0.61 31.12
C VAL A 247 -8.32 -0.76 31.00
N ILE A 248 -9.04 0.35 31.17
CA ILE A 248 -10.48 0.42 31.02
C ILE A 248 -10.82 1.09 29.68
N VAL A 249 -11.65 0.40 28.88
CA VAL A 249 -12.26 0.95 27.67
C VAL A 249 -13.72 1.31 27.99
N PRO A 250 -14.07 2.59 28.09
CA PRO A 250 -15.45 3.00 28.37
C PRO A 250 -16.40 2.74 27.19
N ALA A 251 -17.70 2.63 27.48
CA ALA A 251 -18.73 2.51 26.46
C ALA A 251 -18.65 3.68 25.46
N GLY A 252 -18.91 3.44 24.18
CA GLY A 252 -18.82 4.47 23.13
C GLY A 252 -17.41 4.96 22.77
N TYR A 253 -16.34 4.39 23.34
CA TYR A 253 -14.96 4.70 22.91
C TYR A 253 -14.70 4.22 21.47
N ARG A 254 -14.01 5.04 20.67
CA ARG A 254 -13.55 4.68 19.31
C ARG A 254 -12.04 4.87 19.21
N ASP A 255 -11.37 3.91 18.56
CA ASP A 255 -9.91 3.92 18.34
C ASP A 255 -9.55 4.48 16.95
N ASP A 256 -10.31 5.48 16.50
CA ASP A 256 -10.18 6.09 15.17
C ASP A 256 -8.87 6.86 15.02
N GLU A 257 -8.40 7.52 16.08
CA GLU A 257 -7.11 8.23 16.09
C GLU A 257 -5.91 7.29 15.90
N LEU A 258 -5.88 6.16 16.62
CA LEU A 258 -4.82 5.17 16.49
C LEU A 258 -4.88 4.49 15.11
N SER A 259 -6.07 4.14 14.64
CA SER A 259 -6.28 3.58 13.30
C SER A 259 -5.80 4.55 12.21
N LEU A 260 -6.10 5.85 12.37
CA LEU A 260 -5.66 6.87 11.44
C LEU A 260 -4.13 7.02 11.45
N LEU A 261 -3.51 7.09 12.64
CA LEU A 261 -2.06 7.18 12.77
C LEU A 261 -1.37 5.98 12.11
N GLN A 262 -1.89 4.77 12.33
CA GLN A 262 -1.34 3.56 11.72
C GLN A 262 -1.45 3.60 10.19
N LYS A 263 -2.59 4.03 9.64
CA LYS A 263 -2.75 4.24 8.19
C LYS A 263 -1.76 5.24 7.62
N PHE A 264 -1.49 6.34 8.33
CA PHE A 264 -0.46 7.30 7.94
C PHE A 264 0.92 6.64 7.90
N LYS A 265 1.27 5.87 8.94
CA LYS A 265 2.55 5.16 9.00
C LYS A 265 2.69 4.16 7.86
N ASP A 266 1.68 3.34 7.61
CA ASP A 266 1.72 2.32 6.57
C ASP A 266 1.85 2.97 5.18
N PHE A 267 1.03 3.98 4.89
CA PHE A 267 1.06 4.73 3.64
C PHE A 267 2.45 5.32 3.35
N PHE A 268 3.09 5.93 4.36
CA PHE A 268 4.41 6.54 4.16
C PHE A 268 5.57 5.55 4.31
N LYS A 269 5.39 4.40 4.96
CA LYS A 269 6.40 3.34 5.08
C LYS A 269 6.54 2.52 3.78
N GLU A 270 5.44 2.25 3.09
CA GLU A 270 5.45 1.65 1.75
C GLU A 270 6.12 2.58 0.71
N GLU A 271 6.11 3.87 1.00
CA GLU A 271 6.62 4.93 0.14
C GLU A 271 8.05 5.40 0.46
N THR A 272 8.64 5.02 1.59
CA THR A 272 10.03 5.38 1.98
C THR A 272 11.06 4.33 1.59
N SER A 273 10.66 3.10 1.30
CA SER A 273 11.60 2.12 0.75
C SER A 273 12.17 2.62 -0.58
N LYS A 274 13.49 2.78 -0.63
CA LYS A 274 14.23 3.15 -1.86
C LYS A 274 14.16 2.06 -2.93
N TRP A 275 13.69 0.88 -2.54
CA TRP A 275 13.43 -0.23 -3.43
C TRP A 275 11.98 -0.74 -3.32
N THR A 276 11.55 -1.49 -4.32
CA THR A 276 10.29 -2.24 -4.32
C THR A 276 10.56 -3.68 -4.74
N GLY A 277 9.85 -4.62 -4.12
CA GLY A 277 9.87 -6.00 -4.55
C GLY A 277 9.09 -6.17 -5.86
N PHE A 278 9.59 -7.00 -6.77
CA PHE A 278 8.87 -7.43 -7.96
C PHE A 278 8.84 -8.96 -7.96
N MET A 279 7.64 -9.54 -8.06
CA MET A 279 7.43 -11.00 -8.02
C MET A 279 7.96 -11.67 -6.75
N LEU A 280 7.99 -10.94 -5.64
CA LEU A 280 8.20 -11.52 -4.33
C LEU A 280 6.86 -12.01 -3.75
N PRO A 281 6.85 -13.05 -2.91
CA PRO A 281 5.62 -13.58 -2.33
C PRO A 281 4.91 -12.59 -1.40
N GLU A 282 3.60 -12.80 -1.19
CA GLU A 282 2.79 -11.97 -0.28
C GLU A 282 3.36 -12.07 1.15
N ASN A 283 3.75 -10.93 1.73
CA ASN A 283 4.43 -10.81 3.04
C ASN A 283 5.93 -11.17 3.08
N PHE A 284 6.61 -11.27 1.93
CA PHE A 284 8.06 -11.43 1.89
C PHE A 284 8.77 -10.41 2.80
N ARG A 285 9.67 -10.90 3.67
CA ARG A 285 10.49 -10.05 4.53
C ARG A 285 11.95 -10.35 4.27
N LEU A 286 12.64 -9.41 3.62
CA LEU A 286 14.05 -9.53 3.32
C LEU A 286 14.90 -9.83 4.57
N SER A 287 14.56 -9.23 5.71
CA SER A 287 15.28 -9.43 6.97
C SER A 287 15.12 -10.84 7.59
N LYS A 288 14.28 -11.70 7.01
CA LYS A 288 14.10 -13.09 7.45
C LYS A 288 14.73 -14.10 6.47
N PHE A 289 15.14 -13.66 5.29
CA PHE A 289 15.76 -14.52 4.29
C PHE A 289 17.17 -14.91 4.75
N ASP A 290 17.57 -16.15 4.49
CA ASP A 290 18.90 -16.63 4.87
C ASP A 290 19.91 -16.30 3.76
N PHE A 291 20.95 -15.56 4.12
CA PHE A 291 22.04 -15.16 3.21
C PHE A 291 23.35 -15.89 3.55
N SER A 292 23.26 -17.02 4.27
CA SER A 292 24.44 -17.80 4.71
C SER A 292 25.25 -18.38 3.56
N HIS A 293 24.60 -18.69 2.44
CA HIS A 293 25.22 -19.23 1.25
C HIS A 293 25.43 -18.12 0.21
N GLN A 294 26.66 -18.03 -0.31
CA GLN A 294 27.03 -16.98 -1.26
C GLN A 294 27.91 -17.53 -2.38
N ILE A 295 27.60 -17.16 -3.62
CA ILE A 295 28.41 -17.46 -4.79
C ILE A 295 29.64 -16.53 -4.84
N VAL A 296 30.78 -17.11 -5.24
CA VAL A 296 32.02 -16.36 -5.48
C VAL A 296 31.81 -15.39 -6.66
N PRO A 297 31.92 -14.06 -6.47
CA PRO A 297 31.51 -13.07 -7.49
C PRO A 297 32.22 -13.22 -8.84
N GLN A 298 33.49 -13.62 -8.83
CA GLN A 298 34.33 -13.78 -10.03
C GLN A 298 33.84 -14.88 -10.97
N VAL A 299 33.02 -15.81 -10.48
CA VAL A 299 32.46 -16.92 -11.26
C VAL A 299 31.16 -16.51 -11.96
N MET A 300 30.42 -15.56 -11.39
CA MET A 300 29.06 -15.22 -11.81
C MET A 300 28.99 -13.99 -12.72
N MET A 301 29.81 -12.96 -12.48
CA MET A 301 29.64 -11.66 -13.15
C MET A 301 30.97 -11.02 -13.52
N THR A 302 30.95 -10.23 -14.59
CA THR A 302 32.10 -9.42 -14.97
C THR A 302 32.34 -8.29 -13.95
N LYS A 303 33.56 -7.75 -13.91
CA LYS A 303 33.90 -6.62 -13.02
C LYS A 303 32.94 -5.43 -13.19
N SER A 304 32.60 -5.09 -14.44
CA SER A 304 31.70 -3.98 -14.74
C SER A 304 30.27 -4.22 -14.24
N GLU A 305 29.75 -5.45 -14.36
CA GLU A 305 28.41 -5.79 -13.87
C GLU A 305 28.34 -5.74 -12.35
N ARG A 306 29.40 -6.21 -11.68
CA ARG A 306 29.51 -6.13 -10.23
C ARG A 306 29.45 -4.69 -9.74
N GLU A 307 30.26 -3.80 -10.32
CA GLU A 307 30.29 -2.38 -9.95
C GLU A 307 28.91 -1.71 -10.15
N GLN A 308 28.21 -2.06 -11.23
CA GLN A 308 26.86 -1.56 -11.49
C GLN A 308 25.86 -2.03 -10.43
N LEU A 309 25.81 -3.33 -10.13
CA LEU A 309 24.85 -3.89 -9.17
C LEU A 309 25.13 -3.41 -7.74
N GLN A 310 26.40 -3.31 -7.33
CA GLN A 310 26.77 -2.75 -6.03
C GLN A 310 26.31 -1.30 -5.90
N SER A 311 26.45 -0.49 -6.95
CA SER A 311 25.92 0.89 -6.97
C SER A 311 24.40 0.93 -6.73
N LEU A 312 23.64 0.00 -7.32
CA LEU A 312 22.20 -0.10 -7.11
C LEU A 312 21.85 -0.55 -5.68
N ALA A 313 22.60 -1.51 -5.10
CA ALA A 313 22.41 -1.96 -3.72
C ALA A 313 22.64 -0.82 -2.72
N ILE A 314 23.73 -0.06 -2.88
CA ILE A 314 24.02 1.12 -2.07
C ILE A 314 22.91 2.17 -2.20
N LYS A 315 22.45 2.45 -3.43
CA LYS A 315 21.34 3.38 -3.68
C LYS A 315 20.04 2.91 -3.03
N ALA A 316 19.81 1.61 -2.97
CA ALA A 316 18.65 0.99 -2.33
C ALA A 316 18.76 0.86 -0.81
N GLU A 317 19.92 1.14 -0.21
CA GLU A 317 20.23 0.82 1.20
C GLU A 317 20.06 -0.67 1.52
N LEU A 318 20.45 -1.53 0.58
CA LEU A 318 20.46 -2.98 0.73
C LEU A 318 21.87 -3.48 1.04
N ASP A 319 21.96 -4.54 1.86
CA ASP A 319 23.21 -5.25 2.10
C ASP A 319 23.71 -5.90 0.80
N GLU A 320 25.01 -5.77 0.48
CA GLU A 320 25.58 -6.32 -0.75
C GLU A 320 25.49 -7.85 -0.83
N SER A 321 25.38 -8.55 0.30
CA SER A 321 25.18 -10.01 0.36
C SER A 321 24.00 -10.49 -0.49
N ILE A 322 22.97 -9.66 -0.67
CA ILE A 322 21.82 -9.97 -1.53
C ILE A 322 22.21 -10.24 -2.99
N LEU A 323 23.30 -9.63 -3.47
CA LEU A 323 23.78 -9.78 -4.85
C LEU A 323 24.54 -11.08 -5.07
N TYR A 324 24.88 -11.78 -3.99
CA TYR A 324 25.69 -12.99 -4.00
C TYR A 324 24.94 -14.20 -3.44
N SER A 325 23.71 -13.99 -2.95
CA SER A 325 22.84 -15.02 -2.38
C SER A 325 22.58 -16.16 -3.36
N ASP A 326 22.66 -17.37 -2.85
CA ASP A 326 22.44 -18.65 -3.54
C ASP A 326 21.95 -19.65 -2.49
N PHE A 327 20.65 -19.59 -2.19
CA PHE A 327 20.08 -20.21 -1.00
C PHE A 327 20.32 -21.73 -0.97
N ASP A 328 20.16 -22.39 -2.11
CA ASP A 328 20.26 -23.84 -2.31
C ASP A 328 21.59 -24.34 -2.88
N GLN A 329 22.51 -23.43 -3.23
CA GLN A 329 23.85 -23.74 -3.73
C GLN A 329 23.86 -24.35 -5.14
N ASP A 330 22.88 -24.02 -5.99
CA ASP A 330 22.82 -24.50 -7.37
C ASP A 330 23.68 -23.66 -8.34
N GLY A 331 24.25 -22.55 -7.84
CA GLY A 331 25.09 -21.63 -8.59
C GLY A 331 24.32 -20.58 -9.39
N ILE A 332 23.00 -20.48 -9.17
CA ILE A 332 22.13 -19.40 -9.61
C ILE A 332 22.01 -18.40 -8.46
N ARG A 333 21.98 -17.13 -8.82
CA ARG A 333 21.78 -16.06 -7.84
C ARG A 333 20.31 -15.94 -7.49
N ASP A 334 19.95 -15.79 -6.22
CA ASP A 334 18.55 -15.65 -5.79
C ASP A 334 17.89 -14.34 -6.28
N PHE A 335 18.63 -13.23 -6.22
CA PHE A 335 18.10 -11.87 -6.40
C PHE A 335 18.89 -11.01 -7.38
N THR A 336 18.19 -10.10 -8.06
CA THR A 336 18.80 -9.05 -8.88
C THR A 336 18.23 -7.68 -8.56
N LEU A 337 19.02 -6.65 -8.90
CA LEU A 337 18.63 -5.25 -8.77
C LEU A 337 18.56 -4.60 -10.14
N SER A 338 17.50 -3.81 -10.36
CA SER A 338 17.37 -2.96 -11.54
C SER A 338 16.81 -1.59 -11.17
N GLU A 339 16.95 -0.63 -12.07
CA GLU A 339 16.41 0.72 -11.89
C GLU A 339 15.04 0.87 -12.58
N GLY A 340 14.02 1.23 -11.79
CA GLY A 340 12.69 1.61 -12.27
C GLY A 340 12.51 3.14 -12.30
N ALA A 341 11.34 3.59 -12.74
CA ALA A 341 11.06 5.01 -13.02
C ALA A 341 11.36 5.98 -11.85
N ASN A 342 11.34 5.52 -10.59
CA ASN A 342 11.75 6.29 -9.40
C ASN A 342 12.22 5.43 -8.19
N LYS A 343 12.40 4.12 -8.36
CA LYS A 343 12.80 3.19 -7.27
C LYS A 343 13.75 2.13 -7.81
N ILE A 344 14.58 1.56 -6.95
CA ILE A 344 15.29 0.32 -7.25
C ILE A 344 14.28 -0.84 -7.18
N ILE A 345 14.41 -1.81 -8.07
CA ILE A 345 13.55 -2.99 -8.10
C ILE A 345 14.40 -4.18 -7.67
N LEU A 346 13.94 -4.87 -6.64
CA LEU A 346 14.45 -6.18 -6.22
C LEU A 346 13.57 -7.26 -6.84
N ALA A 347 14.15 -8.14 -7.65
CA ALA A 347 13.43 -9.23 -8.29
C ALA A 347 14.13 -10.57 -8.02
N PRO A 348 13.37 -11.67 -7.85
CA PRO A 348 13.95 -13.00 -7.84
C PRO A 348 14.46 -13.35 -9.24
N GLU A 349 15.57 -14.04 -9.28
CA GLU A 349 16.21 -14.58 -10.50
C GLU A 349 16.02 -16.10 -10.61
N ASP A 350 15.89 -16.74 -9.47
CA ASP A 350 15.54 -18.13 -9.28
C ASP A 350 14.04 -18.25 -8.96
N ALA A 351 13.36 -19.20 -9.59
CA ALA A 351 11.94 -19.45 -9.42
C ALA A 351 11.62 -20.45 -8.29
N ASP A 352 12.60 -21.20 -7.77
CA ASP A 352 12.46 -22.25 -6.76
C ASP A 352 13.72 -22.31 -5.86
N TRP A 353 13.74 -21.47 -4.81
CA TRP A 353 14.92 -21.18 -3.99
C TRP A 353 15.49 -22.37 -3.21
N ASP A 354 14.73 -23.45 -3.00
CA ASP A 354 15.23 -24.66 -2.33
C ASP A 354 15.19 -25.93 -3.19
N ASN A 355 14.88 -25.77 -4.49
CA ASN A 355 14.81 -26.85 -5.46
C ASN A 355 13.85 -27.99 -5.04
N ASP A 356 12.82 -27.70 -4.24
CA ASP A 356 11.82 -28.69 -3.80
C ASP A 356 10.71 -28.94 -4.85
N GLY A 357 10.72 -28.18 -5.95
CA GLY A 357 9.75 -28.20 -7.03
C GLY A 357 8.57 -27.25 -6.81
N VAL A 358 8.56 -26.46 -5.73
CA VAL A 358 7.54 -25.47 -5.38
C VAL A 358 8.07 -24.08 -5.71
N LEU A 359 7.38 -23.41 -6.62
CA LEU A 359 7.77 -22.06 -7.02
C LEU A 359 7.73 -21.09 -5.82
N ASN A 360 8.72 -20.20 -5.74
CA ASN A 360 8.93 -19.22 -4.67
C ASN A 360 7.68 -18.43 -4.27
N LEU A 361 6.82 -18.08 -5.24
CA LEU A 361 5.56 -17.38 -5.01
C LEU A 361 4.54 -18.15 -4.14
N GLU A 362 4.75 -19.44 -3.94
CA GLU A 362 3.89 -20.35 -3.17
C GLU A 362 4.59 -21.03 -2.00
N ASP A 363 5.92 -20.91 -1.96
CA ASP A 363 6.73 -21.61 -1.00
C ASP A 363 6.45 -21.09 0.43
N SER A 364 5.94 -22.01 1.23
CA SER A 364 5.78 -21.88 2.68
C SER A 364 6.54 -22.96 3.44
N THR A 365 7.31 -23.78 2.71
CA THR A 365 7.99 -25.01 3.11
C THR A 365 9.46 -24.79 3.50
N LEU A 366 10.02 -23.60 3.28
CA LEU A 366 11.35 -23.10 3.76
C LEU A 366 11.53 -23.05 5.31
N GLY A 367 10.91 -23.97 6.04
CA GLY A 367 11.13 -24.23 7.45
C GLY A 367 10.55 -23.17 8.38
N LYS A 368 11.39 -22.59 9.26
CA LYS A 368 10.97 -21.53 10.20
C LYS A 368 10.74 -20.18 9.49
N ILE A 369 11.18 -20.08 8.24
CA ILE A 369 11.09 -18.87 7.43
C ILE A 369 9.80 -18.97 6.60
N LYS A 370 8.70 -18.43 7.15
CA LYS A 370 7.50 -18.21 6.34
C LYS A 370 7.74 -17.05 5.39
N ILE A 371 7.83 -17.36 4.10
CA ILE A 371 8.00 -16.36 3.05
C ILE A 371 6.65 -15.89 2.51
N ALA A 372 5.68 -16.79 2.37
CA ALA A 372 4.32 -16.46 1.93
C ALA A 372 3.23 -17.10 2.80
N GLU A 373 2.08 -16.44 2.92
CA GLU A 373 0.83 -17.07 3.38
C GLU A 373 -0.25 -16.91 2.32
N PHE A 374 -0.71 -18.03 1.74
CA PHE A 374 -1.80 -18.01 0.77
C PHE A 374 -3.13 -17.78 1.50
N ARG A 375 -3.74 -16.60 1.31
CA ARG A 375 -5.10 -16.34 1.82
C ARG A 375 -6.11 -17.22 1.07
N GLY A 376 -6.91 -18.00 1.80
CA GLY A 376 -7.91 -18.92 1.20
C GLY A 376 -9.00 -18.21 0.38
N SER A 377 -9.30 -16.94 0.67
CA SER A 377 -10.20 -16.08 -0.09
C SER A 377 -9.41 -15.11 -0.97
N VAL A 378 -9.74 -15.05 -2.27
CA VAL A 378 -9.24 -14.03 -3.20
C VAL A 378 -10.22 -12.84 -3.15
N PRO A 379 -9.87 -11.71 -2.52
CA PRO A 379 -10.67 -10.50 -2.57
C PRO A 379 -10.76 -9.97 -4.01
N LEU A 380 -11.95 -9.52 -4.40
CA LEU A 380 -12.23 -9.07 -5.76
C LEU A 380 -12.80 -7.65 -5.74
N ALA A 381 -12.42 -6.87 -6.75
CA ALA A 381 -13.05 -5.62 -7.09
C ALA A 381 -14.05 -5.83 -8.23
N ASN A 382 -15.19 -5.16 -8.14
CA ASN A 382 -16.22 -5.17 -9.18
C ASN A 382 -16.45 -3.74 -9.69
N ASN A 383 -15.37 -3.09 -10.11
CA ASN A 383 -15.43 -1.70 -10.56
C ASN A 383 -16.12 -1.57 -11.93
N TYR A 384 -16.16 -2.66 -12.69
CA TYR A 384 -16.84 -2.76 -13.97
C TYR A 384 -18.05 -3.67 -13.85
N ILE A 385 -19.19 -3.34 -14.47
CA ILE A 385 -20.40 -4.18 -14.42
C ILE A 385 -20.08 -5.56 -15.03
N SER A 386 -19.92 -6.59 -14.18
CA SER A 386 -19.92 -8.01 -14.57
C SER A 386 -21.30 -8.63 -14.36
N GLN A 387 -21.65 -9.62 -15.18
CA GLN A 387 -22.91 -10.37 -15.10
C GLN A 387 -22.75 -11.69 -14.32
N VAL A 388 -21.53 -12.04 -13.90
CA VAL A 388 -21.20 -13.35 -13.32
C VAL A 388 -20.95 -13.24 -11.83
N SER A 389 -21.39 -14.24 -11.06
CA SER A 389 -21.08 -14.34 -9.63
C SER A 389 -19.55 -14.44 -9.41
N PRO A 390 -18.94 -13.54 -8.63
CA PRO A 390 -17.49 -13.52 -8.44
C PRO A 390 -16.94 -14.81 -7.84
N GLY A 391 -17.68 -15.47 -6.94
CA GLY A 391 -17.26 -16.71 -6.29
C GLY A 391 -17.17 -17.90 -7.26
N GLU A 392 -18.12 -18.01 -8.18
CA GLU A 392 -18.13 -19.08 -9.18
C GLU A 392 -17.01 -18.88 -10.23
N LEU A 393 -16.72 -17.62 -10.56
CA LEU A 393 -15.66 -17.27 -11.49
C LEU A 393 -14.28 -17.69 -10.98
N VAL A 394 -13.96 -17.35 -9.72
CA VAL A 394 -12.69 -17.73 -9.09
C VAL A 394 -12.58 -19.25 -8.97
N LYS A 395 -13.66 -19.93 -8.56
CA LYS A 395 -13.66 -21.40 -8.43
C LYS A 395 -13.29 -22.09 -9.74
N GLN A 396 -13.81 -21.62 -10.87
CA GLN A 396 -13.53 -22.22 -12.17
C GLN A 396 -12.12 -21.90 -12.69
N LEU A 397 -11.64 -20.67 -12.50
CA LEU A 397 -10.30 -20.29 -12.93
C LEU A 397 -9.20 -20.93 -12.07
N LYS A 398 -9.46 -21.21 -10.78
CA LYS A 398 -8.55 -21.91 -9.87
C LYS A 398 -8.15 -23.31 -10.36
N ALA A 399 -8.90 -23.91 -11.28
CA ALA A 399 -8.53 -25.18 -11.90
C ALA A 399 -7.31 -25.06 -12.83
N ASN A 400 -7.04 -23.87 -13.37
CA ASN A 400 -5.97 -23.63 -14.35
C ASN A 400 -4.93 -22.60 -13.87
N LEU A 401 -5.31 -21.71 -12.95
CA LEU A 401 -4.50 -20.57 -12.52
C LEU A 401 -4.50 -20.42 -11.01
N LYS A 402 -3.36 -19.98 -10.49
CA LYS A 402 -3.20 -19.55 -9.10
C LYS A 402 -3.26 -18.03 -9.02
N PHE A 403 -3.96 -17.52 -8.01
CA PHE A 403 -4.21 -16.09 -7.86
C PHE A 403 -3.24 -15.50 -6.85
N VAL A 404 -2.56 -14.41 -7.21
CA VAL A 404 -1.62 -13.68 -6.35
C VAL A 404 -2.01 -12.20 -6.36
N GLN A 405 -1.92 -11.52 -5.22
CA GLN A 405 -2.25 -10.11 -5.13
C GLN A 405 -1.26 -9.35 -4.25
N GLU A 406 -0.99 -8.10 -4.60
CA GLU A 406 -0.34 -7.13 -3.73
C GLU A 406 -1.38 -6.44 -2.85
N ASP A 407 -1.01 -6.02 -1.62
CA ASP A 407 -1.94 -5.38 -0.71
C ASP A 407 -2.61 -4.15 -1.35
N GLY A 408 -3.94 -4.13 -1.32
CA GLY A 408 -4.75 -3.09 -1.95
C GLY A 408 -4.87 -3.17 -3.48
N TYR A 409 -4.39 -4.23 -4.13
CA TYR A 409 -4.58 -4.52 -5.56
C TYR A 409 -5.49 -5.74 -5.75
N TYR A 410 -6.79 -5.50 -5.84
CA TYR A 410 -7.78 -6.57 -5.97
C TYR A 410 -7.99 -6.99 -7.43
N HIS A 411 -8.28 -8.28 -7.63
CA HIS A 411 -8.61 -8.76 -8.96
C HIS A 411 -9.96 -8.20 -9.45
N GLU A 412 -10.05 -7.85 -10.73
CA GLU A 412 -11.25 -7.24 -11.32
C GLU A 412 -12.14 -8.32 -11.91
N VAL A 413 -13.40 -8.40 -11.46
CA VAL A 413 -14.34 -9.46 -11.87
C VAL A 413 -14.48 -9.52 -13.39
N LEU A 414 -14.56 -8.38 -14.07
CA LEU A 414 -14.68 -8.35 -15.53
C LEU A 414 -13.43 -8.88 -16.25
N VAL A 415 -12.22 -8.63 -15.73
CA VAL A 415 -10.97 -9.15 -16.31
C VAL A 415 -10.96 -10.68 -16.22
N LEU A 416 -11.33 -11.20 -15.05
CA LEU A 416 -11.46 -12.63 -14.82
C LEU A 416 -12.54 -13.27 -15.72
N GLU A 417 -13.65 -12.56 -15.92
CA GLU A 417 -14.75 -13.01 -16.77
C GLU A 417 -14.30 -13.13 -18.23
N VAL A 418 -13.61 -12.10 -18.75
CA VAL A 418 -13.08 -12.12 -20.11
C VAL A 418 -12.05 -13.24 -20.26
N LEU A 419 -11.10 -13.36 -19.34
CA LEU A 419 -10.08 -14.42 -19.37
C LEU A 419 -10.71 -15.81 -19.40
N LYS A 420 -11.69 -16.07 -18.52
CA LYS A 420 -12.47 -17.33 -18.52
C LYS A 420 -13.10 -17.59 -19.88
N GLN A 421 -13.74 -16.59 -20.47
CA GLN A 421 -14.40 -16.75 -21.77
C GLN A 421 -13.40 -17.08 -22.88
N LEU A 422 -12.22 -16.47 -22.87
CA LEU A 422 -11.16 -16.79 -23.84
C LEU A 422 -10.68 -18.24 -23.68
N ILE A 423 -10.45 -18.71 -22.45
CA ILE A 423 -10.07 -20.10 -22.18
C ILE A 423 -11.14 -21.07 -22.70
N GLN A 424 -12.40 -20.86 -22.31
CA GLN A 424 -13.47 -21.83 -22.57
C GLN A 424 -13.95 -21.82 -24.02
N LYS A 425 -14.03 -20.65 -24.66
CA LYS A 425 -14.60 -20.53 -26.01
C LYS A 425 -13.55 -20.65 -27.11
N LEU A 426 -12.30 -20.28 -26.83
CA LEU A 426 -11.24 -20.22 -27.83
C LEU A 426 -10.09 -21.18 -27.52
N SER A 427 -10.23 -22.02 -26.47
CA SER A 427 -9.19 -22.97 -26.03
C SER A 427 -7.83 -22.30 -25.83
N LEU A 428 -7.84 -21.07 -25.28
CA LEU A 428 -6.63 -20.28 -25.13
C LEU A 428 -5.60 -21.04 -24.27
N PRO A 429 -4.40 -21.33 -24.79
CA PRO A 429 -3.43 -22.18 -24.09
C PRO A 429 -2.82 -21.42 -22.91
N LEU A 430 -3.01 -21.94 -21.70
CA LEU A 430 -2.44 -21.38 -20.47
C LEU A 430 -1.37 -22.28 -19.84
N LYS A 431 -0.88 -23.31 -20.53
CA LYS A 431 0.05 -24.30 -19.94
C LYS A 431 1.32 -23.64 -19.36
N ASN A 432 1.72 -22.50 -19.91
CA ASN A 432 2.89 -21.74 -19.48
C ASN A 432 2.53 -20.54 -18.59
N ILE A 433 1.27 -20.39 -18.18
CA ILE A 433 0.81 -19.36 -17.26
C ILE A 433 0.26 -20.07 -16.02
N ILE A 434 1.01 -20.01 -14.93
CA ILE A 434 0.66 -20.63 -13.66
C ILE A 434 -0.06 -19.61 -12.78
N PHE A 435 0.44 -18.37 -12.76
CA PHE A 435 -0.06 -17.32 -11.87
C PHE A 435 -0.78 -16.22 -12.63
N LEU A 436 -1.88 -15.74 -12.06
CA LEU A 436 -2.50 -14.47 -12.38
C LEU A 436 -2.29 -13.52 -11.20
N ARG A 437 -1.51 -12.45 -11.41
CA ARG A 437 -1.09 -11.54 -10.35
C ARG A 437 -1.67 -10.13 -10.51
N ALA A 438 -2.40 -9.65 -9.50
CA ALA A 438 -2.85 -8.25 -9.42
C ALA A 438 -1.85 -7.43 -8.59
N ALA A 439 -1.11 -6.53 -9.23
CA ALA A 439 -0.02 -5.78 -8.58
C ALA A 439 0.30 -4.49 -9.33
N SER A 440 1.08 -3.61 -8.72
CA SER A 440 1.57 -2.43 -9.44
C SER A 440 2.57 -2.82 -10.52
N LEU A 441 2.35 -2.37 -11.76
CA LEU A 441 3.28 -2.60 -12.88
C LEU A 441 4.32 -1.48 -12.99
N ASN A 442 5.05 -1.21 -11.91
CA ASN A 442 6.10 -0.16 -11.79
C ASN A 442 7.26 -0.28 -12.81
N ILE A 443 7.30 -1.36 -13.58
CA ILE A 443 8.34 -1.70 -14.56
C ILE A 443 7.87 -1.51 -16.01
N SER A 444 6.56 -1.35 -16.24
CA SER A 444 6.01 -1.24 -17.60
C SER A 444 6.36 0.12 -18.23
N LYS A 445 7.21 0.12 -19.26
CA LYS A 445 7.57 1.31 -20.05
C LYS A 445 6.45 1.64 -21.04
N GLY A 446 5.35 2.22 -20.54
CA GLY A 446 4.26 2.71 -21.39
C GLY A 446 3.01 3.11 -20.58
N ASP A 447 2.46 4.28 -20.87
CA ASP A 447 1.33 4.85 -20.12
C ASP A 447 0.06 3.98 -20.20
N ASN A 448 -0.08 3.21 -21.29
CA ASN A 448 -1.25 2.37 -21.57
C ASN A 448 -0.96 0.86 -21.49
N ASN A 449 0.14 0.45 -20.86
CA ASN A 449 0.38 -0.97 -20.60
C ASN A 449 -0.22 -1.38 -19.24
N PHE A 450 -1.19 -2.31 -19.25
CA PHE A 450 -1.88 -2.79 -18.06
C PHE A 450 -1.59 -4.24 -17.71
N PHE A 451 -1.03 -5.03 -18.65
CA PHE A 451 -0.78 -6.45 -18.49
C PHE A 451 0.69 -6.75 -18.85
N ASN A 452 1.28 -7.77 -18.23
CA ASN A 452 2.64 -8.20 -18.58
C ASN A 452 2.83 -9.66 -18.20
N TYR A 453 3.15 -10.49 -19.18
CA TYR A 453 3.59 -11.86 -18.93
C TYR A 453 5.09 -11.92 -18.63
N VAL A 454 5.45 -12.51 -17.48
CA VAL A 454 6.84 -12.76 -17.10
C VAL A 454 7.14 -14.24 -17.23
N LYS A 455 8.01 -14.58 -18.21
CA LYS A 455 8.34 -15.95 -18.58
C LYS A 455 8.94 -16.76 -17.44
N GLY A 456 9.96 -16.25 -16.75
CA GLY A 456 10.71 -17.02 -15.74
C GLY A 456 9.86 -17.54 -14.58
N VAL A 457 8.88 -16.76 -14.13
CA VAL A 457 7.95 -17.19 -13.07
C VAL A 457 6.56 -17.54 -13.60
N LYS A 458 6.40 -17.70 -14.92
CA LYS A 458 5.15 -18.11 -15.57
C LYS A 458 3.92 -17.32 -15.08
N THR A 459 4.10 -16.00 -14.92
CA THR A 459 3.11 -15.12 -14.27
C THR A 459 2.54 -14.10 -15.24
N LEU A 460 1.22 -14.09 -15.40
CA LEU A 460 0.49 -13.00 -16.04
C LEU A 460 0.17 -11.93 -14.99
N ASN A 461 0.90 -10.82 -15.02
CA ASN A 461 0.67 -9.68 -14.14
C ASN A 461 -0.31 -8.69 -14.77
N TYR A 462 -1.08 -7.98 -13.95
CA TYR A 462 -1.78 -6.78 -14.40
C TYR A 462 -1.98 -5.75 -13.28
N ASP A 463 -2.10 -4.48 -13.67
CA ASP A 463 -2.30 -3.36 -12.75
C ASP A 463 -3.78 -2.91 -12.75
N PRO A 464 -4.62 -3.37 -11.79
CA PRO A 464 -6.03 -3.01 -11.73
C PRO A 464 -6.26 -1.51 -11.53
N LYS A 465 -5.38 -0.83 -10.76
CA LYS A 465 -5.53 0.61 -10.48
C LYS A 465 -5.21 1.45 -11.71
N LYS A 466 -4.12 1.11 -12.41
CA LYS A 466 -3.74 1.77 -13.68
C LYS A 466 -4.82 1.56 -14.74
N LEU A 467 -5.35 0.34 -14.86
CA LEU A 467 -6.47 0.05 -15.75
C LEU A 467 -7.70 0.88 -15.39
N LEU A 468 -8.09 0.95 -14.12
CA LEU A 468 -9.23 1.74 -13.65
C LEU A 468 -9.08 3.23 -13.97
N SER A 469 -7.90 3.78 -13.68
CA SER A 469 -7.59 5.19 -13.98
C SER A 469 -7.71 5.48 -15.48
N PHE A 470 -7.11 4.62 -16.32
CA PHE A 470 -7.19 4.75 -17.77
C PHE A 470 -8.62 4.66 -18.28
N VAL A 471 -9.39 3.65 -17.87
CA VAL A 471 -10.77 3.43 -18.31
C VAL A 471 -11.67 4.59 -17.91
N ASN A 472 -11.51 5.13 -16.69
CA ASN A 472 -12.25 6.31 -16.25
C ASN A 472 -11.91 7.55 -17.08
N SER A 473 -10.62 7.77 -17.36
CA SER A 473 -10.16 8.87 -18.22
C SER A 473 -10.74 8.75 -19.65
N GLN A 474 -10.68 7.56 -20.25
CA GLN A 474 -11.26 7.29 -21.57
C GLN A 474 -12.76 7.58 -21.59
N ARG A 475 -13.50 7.12 -20.58
CA ARG A 475 -14.93 7.38 -20.47
C ARG A 475 -15.25 8.87 -20.39
N GLN A 476 -14.48 9.63 -19.61
CA GLN A 476 -14.69 11.06 -19.43
C GLN A 476 -14.34 11.88 -20.68
N ARG A 477 -13.25 11.52 -21.37
CA ARG A 477 -12.72 12.29 -22.51
C ARG A 477 -13.37 11.89 -23.84
N ASN A 478 -13.41 10.59 -24.13
CA ASN A 478 -13.74 10.06 -25.46
C ASN A 478 -15.14 9.44 -25.55
N PHE A 479 -15.77 9.09 -24.43
CA PHE A 479 -17.10 8.47 -24.39
C PHE A 479 -18.08 9.24 -23.48
N LYS A 480 -17.93 10.57 -23.41
CA LYS A 480 -18.80 11.43 -22.59
C LYS A 480 -20.26 11.26 -23.01
N GLY A 481 -21.12 10.91 -22.05
CA GLY A 481 -22.55 10.69 -22.30
C GLY A 481 -22.93 9.29 -22.80
N ALA A 482 -21.95 8.42 -23.11
CA ALA A 482 -22.26 7.04 -23.45
C ALA A 482 -22.84 6.29 -22.24
N GLN A 483 -23.86 5.46 -22.48
CA GLN A 483 -24.37 4.55 -21.45
C GLN A 483 -23.25 3.62 -20.99
N TYR A 484 -23.12 3.45 -19.67
CA TYR A 484 -21.99 2.73 -19.09
C TYR A 484 -21.88 1.29 -19.62
N LYS A 485 -22.99 0.56 -19.70
CA LYS A 485 -23.05 -0.79 -20.27
C LYS A 485 -22.53 -0.84 -21.72
N ASN A 486 -22.88 0.13 -22.55
CA ASN A 486 -22.44 0.19 -23.95
C ASN A 486 -20.96 0.50 -24.07
N PHE A 487 -20.43 1.38 -23.21
CA PHE A 487 -18.99 1.64 -23.11
C PHE A 487 -18.22 0.38 -22.71
N ILE A 488 -18.68 -0.34 -21.68
CA ILE A 488 -18.05 -1.60 -21.26
C ILE A 488 -18.03 -2.62 -22.41
N ASN A 489 -19.17 -2.89 -23.01
CA ASN A 489 -19.29 -3.92 -24.05
C ASN A 489 -18.59 -3.55 -25.37
N SER A 490 -18.58 -2.27 -25.74
CA SER A 490 -18.09 -1.82 -27.06
C SER A 490 -16.64 -1.36 -27.05
N TYR A 491 -16.05 -1.12 -25.88
CA TYR A 491 -14.69 -0.61 -25.74
C TYR A 491 -13.86 -1.44 -24.75
N LEU A 492 -14.29 -1.53 -23.49
CA LEU A 492 -13.48 -2.19 -22.45
C LEU A 492 -13.32 -3.69 -22.70
N VAL A 493 -14.39 -4.41 -23.02
CA VAL A 493 -14.31 -5.85 -23.30
C VAL A 493 -13.41 -6.14 -24.50
N PRO A 494 -13.56 -5.46 -25.66
CA PRO A 494 -12.60 -5.56 -26.76
C PRO A 494 -11.14 -5.28 -26.37
N LEU A 495 -10.90 -4.22 -25.58
CA LEU A 495 -9.56 -3.89 -25.07
C LEU A 495 -8.97 -5.06 -24.25
N LEU A 496 -9.75 -5.59 -23.30
CA LEU A 496 -9.32 -6.71 -22.45
C LEU A 496 -9.02 -7.97 -23.27
N ILE A 497 -9.83 -8.27 -24.28
CA ILE A 497 -9.62 -9.43 -25.17
C ILE A 497 -8.28 -9.31 -25.88
N HIS A 498 -8.01 -8.15 -26.50
CA HIS A 498 -6.76 -7.90 -27.21
C HIS A 498 -5.57 -7.97 -26.24
N SER A 499 -5.59 -7.21 -25.14
CA SER A 499 -4.45 -7.16 -24.21
C SER A 499 -4.17 -8.50 -23.54
N LEU A 500 -5.18 -9.25 -23.11
CA LEU A 500 -4.97 -10.57 -22.50
C LEU A 500 -4.40 -11.58 -23.50
N SER A 501 -4.92 -11.59 -24.74
CA SER A 501 -4.41 -12.51 -25.76
C SER A 501 -3.01 -12.15 -26.24
N HIS A 502 -2.65 -10.86 -26.24
CA HIS A 502 -1.29 -10.38 -26.51
C HIS A 502 -0.30 -10.95 -25.49
N GLU A 503 -0.59 -10.82 -24.19
CA GLU A 503 0.30 -11.36 -23.16
C GLU A 503 0.35 -12.89 -23.14
N VAL A 504 -0.75 -13.55 -23.51
CA VAL A 504 -0.75 -15.01 -23.67
C VAL A 504 0.16 -15.45 -24.82
N ALA A 505 0.24 -14.67 -25.91
CA ALA A 505 1.15 -14.96 -27.01
C ALA A 505 2.62 -15.04 -26.54
N HIS A 506 3.03 -14.13 -25.63
CA HIS A 506 4.37 -14.14 -25.03
C HIS A 506 4.65 -15.37 -24.16
N SER A 507 3.62 -16.12 -23.75
CA SER A 507 3.75 -17.38 -23.02
C SER A 507 3.94 -18.59 -23.92
N LEU A 508 3.68 -18.47 -25.24
CA LEU A 508 3.75 -19.59 -26.16
C LEU A 508 5.20 -20.00 -26.42
N PRO A 509 5.50 -21.31 -26.55
CA PRO A 509 6.84 -21.79 -26.91
C PRO A 509 7.12 -21.62 -28.42
N TYR A 510 6.48 -20.66 -29.08
CA TYR A 510 6.52 -20.50 -30.53
C TYR A 510 7.79 -19.75 -30.95
N ASP A 511 8.61 -20.35 -31.82
CA ASP A 511 9.72 -19.64 -32.45
C ASP A 511 9.19 -18.77 -33.59
N TYR A 512 8.89 -17.52 -33.26
CA TYR A 512 8.36 -16.55 -34.22
C TYR A 512 9.43 -15.98 -35.17
N SER A 513 10.71 -16.32 -35.00
CA SER A 513 11.81 -15.67 -35.74
C SER A 513 11.70 -15.93 -37.24
N ALA A 514 11.54 -17.19 -37.64
CA ALA A 514 11.39 -17.58 -39.05
C ALA A 514 10.15 -16.95 -39.69
N LEU A 515 9.04 -16.89 -38.95
CA LEU A 515 7.81 -16.26 -39.43
C LEU A 515 7.97 -14.74 -39.56
N ALA A 516 8.65 -14.09 -38.62
CA ALA A 516 8.92 -12.66 -38.68
C ALA A 516 9.80 -12.31 -39.89
N GLU A 517 10.85 -13.10 -40.17
CA GLU A 517 11.70 -12.92 -41.36
C GLU A 517 10.92 -13.04 -42.67
N GLN A 518 10.01 -14.02 -42.77
CA GLN A 518 9.08 -14.14 -43.92
C GLN A 518 8.17 -12.92 -44.08
N MET A 519 7.97 -12.15 -43.01
CA MET A 519 7.11 -10.98 -42.96
C MET A 519 7.92 -9.66 -42.98
N ASP A 520 9.09 -9.66 -43.62
CA ASP A 520 9.97 -8.49 -43.82
C ASP A 520 10.63 -7.93 -42.54
N TRP A 521 10.75 -8.72 -41.48
CA TRP A 521 11.67 -8.37 -40.39
C TRP A 521 13.12 -8.63 -40.79
N LYS A 522 13.99 -7.69 -40.44
CA LYS A 522 15.44 -7.87 -40.47
C LYS A 522 16.01 -7.52 -39.11
N THR A 523 16.78 -8.42 -38.54
CA THR A 523 17.42 -8.25 -37.23
C THR A 523 18.93 -8.43 -37.34
N GLU A 524 19.67 -7.59 -36.65
CA GLU A 524 21.10 -7.78 -36.40
C GLU A 524 21.27 -8.22 -34.94
N SER A 525 22.04 -9.27 -34.73
CA SER A 525 22.25 -9.83 -33.39
C SER A 525 23.68 -9.59 -32.91
N GLY A 526 23.80 -9.11 -31.67
CA GLY A 526 25.05 -9.02 -30.94
C GLY A 526 25.26 -10.22 -30.01
N SER A 527 26.49 -10.41 -29.53
CA SER A 527 26.81 -11.41 -28.50
C SER A 527 26.73 -10.80 -27.10
N ILE A 528 26.08 -11.52 -26.18
CA ILE A 528 26.04 -11.10 -24.78
C ILE A 528 27.43 -11.25 -24.17
N LYS A 529 27.88 -10.28 -23.38
CA LYS A 529 29.17 -10.35 -22.66
C LYS A 529 29.04 -10.85 -21.22
N SER A 530 27.84 -10.72 -20.65
CA SER A 530 27.51 -11.17 -19.30
C SER A 530 27.83 -12.65 -19.10
N LEU A 531 28.59 -12.97 -18.06
CA LEU A 531 28.80 -14.36 -17.62
C LEU A 531 27.51 -14.91 -17.01
N TYR A 532 26.84 -14.08 -16.22
CA TYR A 532 25.60 -14.41 -15.53
C TYR A 532 24.50 -14.83 -16.50
N LEU A 533 24.20 -13.98 -17.48
CA LEU A 533 23.13 -14.27 -18.45
C LEU A 533 23.41 -15.51 -19.31
N LYS A 534 24.65 -15.97 -19.42
CA LYS A 534 25.01 -17.12 -20.26
C LYS A 534 24.87 -18.46 -19.55
N ALA A 535 25.23 -18.54 -18.27
CA ALA A 535 25.46 -19.82 -17.61
C ALA A 535 24.86 -19.92 -16.19
N ALA A 536 24.86 -18.84 -15.41
CA ALA A 536 24.40 -18.83 -14.01
C ALA A 536 22.91 -18.46 -13.88
N ARG A 537 22.06 -19.07 -14.72
CA ARG A 537 20.60 -18.91 -14.72
C ARG A 537 19.94 -20.22 -15.13
N GLU A 538 18.66 -20.33 -14.81
CA GLU A 538 17.78 -21.35 -15.37
C GLU A 538 17.90 -21.40 -16.89
N GLU A 539 17.87 -22.61 -17.46
CA GLU A 539 18.14 -22.85 -18.88
C GLU A 539 17.29 -21.97 -19.81
N GLU A 540 16.01 -21.79 -19.50
CA GLU A 540 15.07 -20.98 -20.28
C GLU A 540 15.32 -19.46 -20.22
N LEU A 541 16.05 -19.01 -19.19
CA LEU A 541 16.44 -17.62 -18.96
C LEU A 541 17.85 -17.29 -19.46
N ARG A 542 18.62 -18.31 -19.86
CA ARG A 542 19.93 -18.11 -20.47
C ARG A 542 19.79 -17.34 -21.79
N ARG A 543 20.75 -16.46 -22.04
CA ARG A 543 20.84 -15.62 -23.23
C ARG A 543 22.30 -15.56 -23.69
N THR A 544 22.54 -15.98 -24.92
CA THR A 544 23.86 -15.94 -25.57
C THR A 544 23.97 -14.77 -26.56
N THR A 545 22.83 -14.32 -27.09
CA THR A 545 22.73 -13.22 -28.06
C THR A 545 21.64 -12.22 -27.66
N PHE A 546 21.70 -11.01 -28.23
CA PHE A 546 20.66 -9.99 -28.12
C PHE A 546 20.43 -9.33 -29.47
N ILE A 547 19.23 -8.79 -29.70
CA ILE A 547 18.92 -8.03 -30.93
C ILE A 547 19.51 -6.63 -30.78
N GLU A 548 20.54 -6.33 -31.57
CA GLU A 548 21.22 -5.03 -31.60
C GLU A 548 20.41 -4.01 -32.39
N SER A 549 19.87 -4.43 -33.53
CA SER A 549 18.98 -3.62 -34.35
C SER A 549 17.86 -4.48 -34.95
N ALA A 550 16.69 -3.88 -35.13
CA ALA A 550 15.56 -4.50 -35.80
C ALA A 550 14.87 -3.49 -36.71
N SER A 551 14.50 -3.93 -37.90
CA SER A 551 13.70 -3.15 -38.84
C SER A 551 12.58 -3.99 -39.44
N PHE A 552 11.43 -3.38 -39.62
CA PHE A 552 10.26 -3.96 -40.25
C PHE A 552 10.01 -3.23 -41.57
N ARG A 553 10.01 -3.96 -42.69
CA ARG A 553 9.90 -3.39 -44.05
C ARG A 553 10.93 -2.27 -44.29
N GLY A 554 12.15 -2.48 -43.81
CA GLY A 554 13.29 -1.57 -43.97
C GLY A 554 13.23 -0.29 -43.12
N LYS A 555 12.36 -0.22 -42.11
CA LYS A 555 12.28 0.92 -41.17
C LYS A 555 12.34 0.45 -39.72
N THR A 556 13.03 1.20 -38.88
CA THR A 556 13.03 0.98 -37.42
C THR A 556 11.74 1.50 -36.79
N TYR A 557 11.42 1.05 -35.57
CA TYR A 557 10.29 1.56 -34.78
C TYR A 557 10.27 3.10 -34.69
N LYS A 558 11.45 3.70 -34.46
CA LYS A 558 11.60 5.15 -34.37
C LYS A 558 11.18 5.83 -35.68
N GLN A 559 11.61 5.29 -36.82
CA GLN A 559 11.24 5.81 -38.14
C GLN A 559 9.74 5.63 -38.41
N TRP A 560 9.14 4.50 -38.05
CA TRP A 560 7.68 4.29 -38.16
C TRP A 560 6.89 5.30 -37.31
N ARG A 561 7.30 5.52 -36.06
CA ARG A 561 6.71 6.53 -35.17
C ARG A 561 6.82 7.96 -35.73
N GLU A 562 7.97 8.31 -36.30
CA GLU A 562 8.18 9.62 -36.93
C GLU A 562 7.29 9.80 -38.15
N LEU A 563 7.13 8.78 -38.99
CA LEU A 563 6.24 8.82 -40.15
C LEU A 563 4.77 8.96 -39.73
N ALA A 564 4.32 8.16 -38.75
CA ALA A 564 2.97 8.24 -38.22
C ALA A 564 2.67 9.64 -37.68
N THR A 565 3.57 10.18 -36.85
CA THR A 565 3.44 11.52 -36.27
C THR A 565 3.41 12.61 -37.34
N LYS A 566 4.31 12.55 -38.32
CA LYS A 566 4.38 13.53 -39.42
C LYS A 566 3.16 13.49 -40.34
N SER A 567 2.59 12.30 -40.57
CA SER A 567 1.41 12.16 -41.42
C SER A 567 0.17 12.80 -40.80
N ASN A 568 0.09 12.84 -39.46
CA ASN A 568 -1.10 13.20 -38.69
C ASN A 568 -2.39 12.52 -39.19
N ASP A 569 -2.25 11.32 -39.77
CA ASP A 569 -3.35 10.59 -40.39
C ASP A 569 -3.92 9.56 -39.40
N PRO A 570 -5.19 9.69 -38.97
CA PRO A 570 -5.81 8.72 -38.06
C PRO A 570 -5.95 7.31 -38.66
N LEU A 571 -5.78 7.15 -39.97
CA LEU A 571 -5.80 5.87 -40.68
C LEU A 571 -4.42 5.44 -41.20
N PHE A 572 -3.34 6.02 -40.67
CA PHE A 572 -1.96 5.65 -41.04
C PHE A 572 -1.71 4.13 -40.97
N ILE A 573 -2.14 3.49 -39.89
CA ILE A 573 -1.99 2.04 -39.66
C ILE A 573 -2.69 1.22 -40.77
N GLU A 574 -3.85 1.68 -41.24
CA GLU A 574 -4.57 1.04 -42.34
C GLU A 574 -3.81 1.18 -43.67
N LYS A 575 -3.40 2.40 -44.01
CA LYS A 575 -2.72 2.71 -45.28
C LYS A 575 -1.41 1.94 -45.42
N GLU A 576 -0.64 1.87 -44.33
CA GLU A 576 0.63 1.16 -44.28
C GLU A 576 0.46 -0.36 -44.02
N LYS A 577 -0.79 -0.85 -43.89
CA LYS A 577 -1.12 -2.25 -43.59
C LYS A 577 -0.30 -2.80 -42.41
N LEU A 578 -0.24 -2.02 -41.34
CA LEU A 578 0.38 -2.42 -40.07
C LEU A 578 -0.68 -3.10 -39.19
N LEU A 579 -0.26 -4.03 -38.32
CA LEU A 579 -1.13 -4.64 -37.31
C LEU A 579 -1.48 -3.62 -36.22
N SER A 580 -0.45 -2.96 -35.70
CA SER A 580 -0.54 -1.76 -34.86
C SER A 580 0.75 -0.96 -35.05
N LEU A 581 0.84 0.25 -34.51
CA LEU A 581 2.13 0.95 -34.49
C LEU A 581 3.11 0.24 -33.54
N TYR A 582 2.60 -0.31 -32.44
CA TYR A 582 3.39 -1.01 -31.42
C TYR A 582 4.01 -2.31 -31.95
N SER A 583 3.31 -3.00 -32.86
CA SER A 583 3.80 -4.21 -33.53
C SER A 583 5.09 -3.98 -34.33
N THR A 584 5.52 -2.73 -34.57
CA THR A 584 6.77 -2.41 -35.27
C THR A 584 7.97 -2.24 -34.34
N LEU A 585 7.79 -2.50 -33.03
CA LEU A 585 8.85 -2.36 -32.02
C LEU A 585 9.94 -3.42 -32.17
N ASN A 586 9.56 -4.70 -32.21
CA ASN A 586 10.44 -5.83 -32.39
C ASN A 586 9.63 -7.06 -32.86
N PRO A 587 10.29 -8.14 -33.33
CA PRO A 587 9.59 -9.36 -33.79
C PRO A 587 8.69 -10.04 -32.76
N SER A 588 9.02 -9.96 -31.46
CA SER A 588 8.20 -10.55 -30.38
C SER A 588 6.86 -9.82 -30.24
N GLU A 589 6.89 -8.49 -30.19
CA GLU A 589 5.66 -7.70 -30.11
C GLU A 589 4.83 -7.80 -31.40
N TRP A 590 5.51 -7.93 -32.55
CA TRP A 590 4.82 -8.20 -33.81
C TRP A 590 4.03 -9.51 -33.76
N PHE A 591 4.66 -10.59 -33.27
CA PHE A 591 4.02 -11.88 -33.13
C PHE A 591 2.86 -11.83 -32.13
N ALA A 592 3.05 -11.18 -30.98
CA ALA A 592 2.00 -11.04 -29.98
C ALA A 592 0.78 -10.25 -30.48
N GLU A 593 1.01 -9.19 -31.26
CA GLU A 593 -0.04 -8.42 -31.94
C GLU A 593 -0.76 -9.26 -33.01
N LEU A 594 -0.01 -10.04 -33.78
CA LEU A 594 -0.58 -10.92 -34.79
C LEU A 594 -1.50 -11.98 -34.14
N TYR A 595 -1.00 -12.67 -33.13
CA TYR A 595 -1.76 -13.69 -32.41
C TYR A 595 -3.01 -13.10 -31.75
N SER A 596 -2.88 -11.97 -31.05
CA SER A 596 -4.00 -11.31 -30.39
C SER A 596 -5.07 -10.86 -31.39
N LEU A 597 -4.69 -10.38 -32.58
CA LEU A 597 -5.61 -10.06 -33.66
C LEU A 597 -6.32 -11.30 -34.23
N CYS A 598 -5.62 -12.42 -34.38
CA CYS A 598 -6.26 -13.68 -34.80
C CYS A 598 -7.31 -14.16 -33.78
N VAL A 599 -6.99 -14.07 -32.48
CA VAL A 599 -7.97 -14.33 -31.39
C VAL A 599 -9.13 -13.33 -31.45
N PHE A 600 -8.83 -12.05 -31.66
CA PHE A 600 -9.82 -10.98 -31.75
C PHE A 600 -10.80 -11.20 -32.92
N GLN A 601 -10.32 -11.68 -34.07
CA GLN A 601 -11.15 -12.04 -35.22
C GLN A 601 -12.08 -13.23 -34.93
N LYS A 602 -11.65 -14.21 -34.13
CA LYS A 602 -12.51 -15.33 -33.71
C LYS A 602 -13.69 -14.82 -32.86
N VAL A 603 -13.48 -13.79 -32.02
CA VAL A 603 -14.56 -13.15 -31.21
C VAL A 603 -15.40 -12.17 -32.02
N TYR A 604 -14.76 -11.36 -32.87
CA TYR A 604 -15.39 -10.33 -33.70
C TYR A 604 -15.12 -10.60 -35.18
N PRO A 605 -15.78 -11.58 -35.82
CA PRO A 605 -15.50 -11.96 -37.21
C PRO A 605 -15.66 -10.82 -38.23
N LYS A 606 -16.53 -9.85 -37.93
CA LYS A 606 -16.74 -8.67 -38.79
C LYS A 606 -15.58 -7.68 -38.74
N SER A 607 -14.66 -7.80 -37.79
CA SER A 607 -13.52 -6.89 -37.62
C SER A 607 -12.55 -6.90 -38.81
N THR A 608 -12.56 -7.96 -39.61
CA THR A 608 -11.78 -8.08 -40.87
C THR A 608 -12.33 -7.22 -42.01
N LYS A 609 -13.59 -6.76 -41.92
CA LYS A 609 -14.17 -5.85 -42.92
C LYS A 609 -13.55 -4.47 -42.77
N THR A 610 -13.12 -3.87 -43.88
CA THR A 610 -12.45 -2.55 -43.90
C THR A 610 -13.18 -1.49 -43.07
N SER A 611 -14.51 -1.40 -43.15
CA SER A 611 -15.29 -0.42 -42.39
C SER A 611 -15.25 -0.64 -40.87
N GLU A 612 -15.26 -1.90 -40.42
CA GLU A 612 -15.15 -2.24 -38.99
C GLU A 612 -13.69 -2.17 -38.51
N SER A 613 -12.72 -2.53 -39.34
CA SER A 613 -11.29 -2.41 -38.99
C SER A 613 -10.91 -0.96 -38.71
N LYS A 614 -11.40 0.00 -39.53
CA LYS A 614 -11.24 1.44 -39.30
C LYS A 614 -11.72 1.88 -37.91
N ARG A 615 -12.85 1.32 -37.46
CA ARG A 615 -13.38 1.59 -36.13
C ARG A 615 -12.44 1.08 -35.04
N TRP A 616 -11.87 -0.11 -35.19
CA TRP A 616 -10.91 -0.66 -34.21
C TRP A 616 -9.58 0.08 -34.20
N ILE A 617 -9.12 0.59 -35.34
CA ILE A 617 -7.95 1.47 -35.41
C ILE A 617 -8.18 2.73 -34.58
N GLN A 618 -9.33 3.37 -34.72
CA GLN A 618 -9.66 4.59 -33.97
C GLN A 618 -9.86 4.32 -32.47
N LEU A 619 -10.48 3.20 -32.11
CA LEU A 619 -10.79 2.89 -30.72
C LEU A 619 -9.56 2.36 -29.96
N LEU A 620 -8.84 1.42 -30.56
CA LEU A 620 -7.85 0.59 -29.88
C LEU A 620 -6.44 0.71 -30.49
N GLY A 621 -6.29 1.35 -31.65
CA GLY A 621 -4.99 1.47 -32.34
C GLY A 621 -4.54 0.18 -33.04
N ILE A 622 -5.46 -0.76 -33.26
CA ILE A 622 -5.20 -2.06 -33.89
C ILE A 622 -5.95 -2.18 -35.22
N ASN A 623 -5.39 -2.92 -36.17
CA ASN A 623 -5.95 -3.15 -37.50
C ASN A 623 -6.19 -4.66 -37.73
N PRO A 624 -7.34 -5.20 -37.27
CA PRO A 624 -7.66 -6.61 -37.45
C PRO A 624 -7.62 -7.07 -38.90
N ALA A 625 -7.96 -6.21 -39.88
CA ALA A 625 -7.91 -6.57 -41.29
C ALA A 625 -6.50 -6.85 -41.85
N ALA A 626 -5.44 -6.45 -41.15
CA ALA A 626 -4.06 -6.75 -41.56
C ALA A 626 -3.57 -8.15 -41.17
N ALA A 627 -4.24 -8.83 -40.22
CA ALA A 627 -3.99 -10.23 -39.92
C ALA A 627 -4.81 -11.11 -40.87
N THR A 628 -4.19 -11.72 -41.88
CA THR A 628 -4.94 -12.46 -42.91
C THR A 628 -5.41 -13.82 -42.38
N PRO A 629 -6.52 -14.37 -42.90
CA PRO A 629 -7.01 -15.69 -42.51
C PRO A 629 -5.95 -16.79 -42.68
N GLU A 630 -5.13 -16.73 -43.73
CA GLU A 630 -4.07 -17.71 -43.99
C GLU A 630 -3.03 -17.72 -42.87
N ILE A 631 -2.63 -16.53 -42.40
CA ILE A 631 -1.68 -16.39 -41.30
C ILE A 631 -2.33 -16.87 -39.99
N CYS A 632 -3.59 -16.50 -39.75
CA CYS A 632 -4.31 -16.89 -38.55
C CYS A 632 -4.64 -18.39 -38.46
N LEU A 633 -4.66 -19.12 -39.58
CA LEU A 633 -4.81 -20.59 -39.58
C LEU A 633 -3.59 -21.32 -38.98
N SER A 634 -2.46 -20.62 -38.83
CA SER A 634 -1.27 -21.16 -38.18
C SER A 634 -1.39 -21.17 -36.64
N PHE A 635 -2.48 -20.62 -36.06
CA PHE A 635 -2.72 -20.46 -34.62
C PHE A 635 -4.13 -20.92 -34.18
#